data_AF-A0A8H6EDE8-F1
#
_entry.id   AF-A0A8H6EDE8-F1
#
_cell.length_a   1.000
_cell.length_b   1.000
_cell.length_c   1.000
_cell.angle_alpha   90.00
_cell.angle_beta   90.00
_cell.angle_gamma   90.00
#
_symmetry.space_group_name_H-M   'P 1'
#
loop_
_entity.id
_entity.type
_entity.pdbx_description
1 polymer ?
#
loop_
_entity_poly.entity_id
_entity_poly.type
_entity_poly.pdbx_seq_one_letter_code
_entity_poly.pdbx_strand_id
1 'polypeptide(L)'
;MANLIHHAVIFLLLITFTLAQVRIPITRKLHAPHPALNRRLSTRDSVSASLVNDLSQASYVISVKVGTPAQDIDLTIDTGSSDTWTVANTAASCTGVGLPEKNGSAPALCETPYNSNASSTVQLNITTDKFNIEYVDGGKAKGPYIADTFVLGNATIKSLQMGLANDTNIQLGVLGLGYSISEASDTIYPNIIDELVSQNLISTRAYSLYLDSQDSATGSLLFGAVDTTKFIGELVSLDIVPQPIWNGSVLYSSVSIELAAVGITDREGISANLTTSPQVVLLDSGTTLTILPTEVTDAMFKKFNAYDDTNSTGNVYLPCSVLNTSSSLTVDYLFSSSSASAMIRVPISELVFPLTNPTYALYPEDTLPDLPFSGEACAFGIQSTNADYHLLGDTFLRSAYVVYDLDNNQIGLAQANFKGNDADTSSSEGHGNKYIVELKAGEAIPAFTGVSVTSSAEPSPTSSASRTSNTPSDTAKATATGKSSVAVSMFRNIDFRVLGNIIMNSRQTPKVALITGTNGISGSALLRQLSKNPVWTRIIALSRSPPSNLPSDSRVEFHSLDLTATAGEIAEALSAKEITNVTHFFHYAYIHTDYDHPHHLEEMTKNNVPLFTNTLTAIDLTSRDSLQRVILQTGGKNYGLLTSPPASVPLTEDAHRVTDPRSLPNFYYHQEDFLWSLSEERSWSWNITMPFWISGYVGKSGNSWVTSAAIYFSLCQALNKPAIFPGGEDEYYGKWDKGQHFSTSWVIAEFTEWLALNEEPTVKNQKFNIVDETVTTFRDVWEGIGRYFGVETKVERKYDLMSEVKEMEKEWPKIAKKYGVRDDALRIVTWDAFVHGMDAGEWGSVVNMNKASKAGWTKKVDTIKEMEKIFGEMKNDGWIPNV
;
A
#
# COMPACT_ATOMS: atom_id res chain seq x y z
N MET A 1 -39.27 14.38 68.00
CA MET A 1 -39.00 14.88 66.63
C MET A 1 -37.89 14.05 66.00
N ALA A 2 -38.18 12.77 65.77
CA ALA A 2 -37.34 11.82 65.08
C ALA A 2 -38.34 10.93 64.33
N ASN A 3 -38.59 11.27 63.06
CA ASN A 3 -39.31 10.47 62.04
C ASN A 3 -39.64 11.33 60.82
N LEU A 4 -38.64 11.98 60.20
CA LEU A 4 -38.87 12.65 58.91
C LEU A 4 -37.62 12.72 58.00
N ILE A 5 -36.72 11.73 58.10
CA ILE A 5 -35.61 11.54 57.16
C ILE A 5 -35.48 10.04 56.91
N HIS A 6 -36.43 9.44 56.19
CA HIS A 6 -36.38 8.03 55.75
C HIS A 6 -37.08 7.79 54.39
N HIS A 7 -37.28 8.82 53.57
CA HIS A 7 -37.97 8.68 52.26
C HIS A 7 -37.27 9.43 51.10
N ALA A 8 -35.95 9.61 51.13
CA ALA A 8 -35.24 10.32 50.05
C ALA A 8 -34.01 9.62 49.46
N VAL A 9 -33.58 8.43 49.92
CA VAL A 9 -32.37 7.78 49.37
C VAL A 9 -32.48 6.25 49.36
N ILE A 10 -33.48 5.66 48.69
CA ILE A 10 -33.40 4.32 48.09
C ILE A 10 -34.34 4.28 46.87
N PHE A 11 -34.06 5.11 45.85
CA PHE A 11 -34.28 4.69 44.47
C PHE A 11 -32.90 4.25 44.01
N LEU A 12 -32.53 3.00 44.35
CA LEU A 12 -31.37 2.37 43.74
C LEU A 12 -31.70 2.32 42.26
N LEU A 13 -30.93 3.06 41.46
CA LEU A 13 -31.03 3.05 40.02
C LEU A 13 -31.07 1.59 39.56
N LEU A 14 -32.19 1.17 38.98
CA LEU A 14 -32.13 0.28 37.83
C LEU A 14 -31.39 1.07 36.76
N ILE A 15 -30.05 1.04 36.81
CA ILE A 15 -29.22 1.37 35.66
C ILE A 15 -29.56 0.26 34.69
N THR A 16 -30.56 0.49 33.84
CA THR A 16 -30.61 -0.18 32.56
C THR A 16 -29.28 0.19 31.89
N PHE A 17 -28.30 -0.71 31.96
CA PHE A 17 -27.13 -0.63 31.09
C PHE A 17 -27.69 -0.74 29.68
N THR A 18 -27.95 0.40 29.05
CA THR A 18 -28.19 0.47 27.61
C THR A 18 -26.87 0.07 26.99
N LEU A 19 -26.82 -1.13 26.41
CA LEU A 19 -25.66 -1.60 25.64
C LEU A 19 -25.29 -0.52 24.62
N ALA A 20 -24.02 -0.14 24.54
CA ALA A 20 -23.54 0.84 23.56
C ALA A 20 -23.35 0.14 22.21
N GLN A 21 -24.47 -0.15 21.56
CA GLN A 21 -24.53 -0.87 20.29
C GLN A 21 -25.55 -0.22 19.35
N VAL A 22 -25.30 -0.38 18.05
CA VAL A 22 -26.21 0.08 16.99
C VAL A 22 -26.60 -1.13 16.15
N ARG A 23 -27.87 -1.51 16.20
CA ARG A 23 -28.43 -2.61 15.38
C ARG A 23 -29.22 -2.02 14.24
N ILE A 24 -29.01 -2.56 13.04
CA ILE A 24 -29.77 -2.15 11.86
C ILE A 24 -30.04 -3.35 10.95
N PRO A 25 -31.30 -3.56 10.54
CA PRO A 25 -31.61 -4.59 9.55
C PRO A 25 -31.00 -4.22 8.20
N ILE A 26 -30.54 -5.24 7.50
CA ILE A 26 -30.11 -5.16 6.11
C ILE A 26 -31.28 -5.68 5.27
N THR A 27 -31.56 -5.04 4.14
CA THR A 27 -32.54 -5.53 3.18
C THR A 27 -31.84 -5.91 1.88
N ARG A 28 -32.20 -7.05 1.30
CA ARG A 28 -31.78 -7.41 -0.05
C ARG A 28 -32.77 -6.79 -1.04
N LYS A 29 -32.33 -5.81 -1.82
CA LYS A 29 -33.19 -5.05 -2.74
C LYS A 29 -32.82 -5.35 -4.18
N LEU A 30 -33.83 -5.52 -5.03
CA LEU A 30 -33.67 -5.71 -6.47
C LEU A 30 -33.60 -4.35 -7.16
N HIS A 31 -32.65 -4.21 -8.07
CA HIS A 31 -32.33 -2.99 -8.80
C HIS A 31 -32.39 -3.21 -10.31
N ALA A 32 -32.52 -2.14 -11.10
CA ALA A 32 -32.31 -2.24 -12.54
C ALA A 32 -30.84 -2.63 -12.79
N PRO A 33 -30.53 -3.45 -13.83
CA PRO A 33 -29.21 -4.03 -14.02
C PRO A 33 -28.11 -2.98 -13.92
N HIS A 34 -27.26 -3.10 -12.90
CA HIS A 34 -26.11 -2.25 -12.67
C HIS A 34 -24.98 -3.10 -12.10
N PRO A 35 -23.74 -3.00 -12.61
CA PRO A 35 -22.65 -3.79 -12.06
C PRO A 35 -22.32 -3.40 -10.60
N ALA A 36 -21.82 -4.40 -9.85
CA ALA A 36 -21.52 -4.29 -8.42
C ALA A 36 -20.19 -3.57 -8.13
N LEU A 37 -20.13 -2.91 -6.99
CA LEU A 37 -19.13 -1.92 -6.64
C LEU A 37 -17.86 -2.58 -6.09
N ASN A 38 -16.88 -2.82 -6.96
CA ASN A 38 -15.54 -3.23 -6.54
C ASN A 38 -14.60 -2.03 -6.56
N ARG A 39 -14.19 -1.48 -5.42
CA ARG A 39 -13.28 -0.34 -5.45
C ARG A 39 -11.93 -0.76 -6.03
N ARG A 40 -11.33 0.07 -6.90
CA ARG A 40 -9.94 -0.14 -7.32
C ARG A 40 -9.04 -0.03 -6.10
N LEU A 41 -8.57 -1.16 -5.56
CA LEU A 41 -7.46 -1.19 -4.61
C LEU A 41 -6.30 -0.44 -5.28
N SER A 42 -5.81 0.62 -4.62
CA SER A 42 -4.90 1.66 -5.13
C SER A 42 -4.15 1.31 -6.43
N THR A 43 -4.47 1.99 -7.54
CA THR A 43 -3.75 2.15 -8.85
C THR A 43 -2.65 1.17 -9.31
N ARG A 44 -2.58 -0.06 -8.81
CA ARG A 44 -1.52 -1.04 -9.09
C ARG A 44 -1.92 -2.20 -9.99
N ASP A 45 -3.18 -2.30 -10.36
CA ASP A 45 -3.59 -3.18 -11.45
C ASP A 45 -4.33 -2.39 -12.52
N SER A 46 -3.78 -2.39 -13.73
CA SER A 46 -4.53 -2.13 -14.94
C SER A 46 -5.05 -3.47 -15.46
N VAL A 47 -6.14 -3.95 -14.88
CA VAL A 47 -6.96 -4.97 -15.54
C VAL A 47 -8.16 -4.26 -16.12
N SER A 48 -8.11 -4.00 -17.44
CA SER A 48 -9.30 -3.72 -18.22
C SER A 48 -9.97 -5.05 -18.56
N ALA A 49 -10.64 -5.65 -17.58
CA ALA A 49 -11.65 -6.66 -17.81
C ALA A 49 -12.93 -6.10 -17.19
N SER A 50 -14.00 -5.98 -17.98
CA SER A 50 -15.32 -5.69 -17.43
C SER A 50 -15.74 -6.89 -16.59
N LEU A 51 -15.51 -6.83 -15.28
CA LEU A 51 -16.04 -7.81 -14.35
C LEU A 51 -17.54 -7.56 -14.19
N VAL A 52 -18.35 -8.46 -14.71
CA VAL A 52 -19.79 -8.46 -14.43
C VAL A 52 -19.97 -9.13 -13.08
N ASN A 53 -20.16 -8.31 -12.05
CA ASN A 53 -20.17 -8.73 -10.65
C ASN A 53 -21.57 -8.72 -10.01
N ASP A 54 -22.61 -8.48 -10.83
CA ASP A 54 -24.00 -8.48 -10.39
C ASP A 54 -24.78 -9.60 -11.10
N LEU A 55 -24.60 -10.83 -10.60
CA LEU A 55 -25.38 -11.98 -11.06
C LEU A 55 -26.85 -11.91 -10.65
N SER A 56 -27.19 -11.08 -9.66
CA SER A 56 -28.49 -11.14 -8.99
C SER A 56 -29.41 -9.95 -9.14
N GLN A 57 -28.96 -8.88 -9.80
CA GLN A 57 -29.62 -7.58 -9.82
C GLN A 57 -29.99 -7.13 -8.39
N ALA A 58 -29.27 -7.60 -7.38
CA ALA A 58 -29.66 -7.48 -5.99
C ALA A 58 -28.48 -7.08 -5.13
N SER A 59 -28.65 -6.04 -4.33
CA SER A 59 -27.63 -5.55 -3.40
C SER A 59 -28.15 -5.61 -1.97
N TYR A 60 -27.23 -5.82 -1.02
CA TYR A 60 -27.52 -5.68 0.40
C TYR A 60 -27.44 -4.21 0.78
N VAL A 61 -28.61 -3.64 1.06
CA VAL A 61 -28.78 -2.21 1.33
C VAL A 61 -29.22 -1.95 2.75
N ILE A 62 -28.94 -0.73 3.17
CA ILE A 62 -29.34 -0.18 4.45
C ILE A 62 -30.04 1.15 4.25
N SER A 63 -31.19 1.33 4.90
CA SER A 63 -31.92 2.59 4.89
C SER A 63 -31.49 3.45 6.07
N VAL A 64 -30.91 4.61 5.76
CA VAL A 64 -30.42 5.60 6.73
C VAL A 64 -31.17 6.92 6.56
N LYS A 65 -30.99 7.86 7.49
CA LYS A 65 -31.52 9.22 7.32
C LYS A 65 -30.42 10.27 7.34
N VAL A 66 -30.45 11.17 6.37
CA VAL A 66 -29.44 12.22 6.23
C VAL A 66 -30.08 13.62 6.25
N GLY A 67 -29.50 14.52 7.04
CA GLY A 67 -29.85 15.93 7.09
C GLY A 67 -31.00 16.32 8.01
N THR A 68 -31.32 17.62 8.00
CA THR A 68 -32.37 18.23 8.83
C THR A 68 -33.25 19.19 8.00
N PRO A 69 -34.51 18.85 7.67
CA PRO A 69 -35.21 17.62 8.02
C PRO A 69 -34.55 16.37 7.42
N ALA A 70 -34.73 15.25 8.11
CA ALA A 70 -34.19 13.95 7.74
C ALA A 70 -34.75 13.48 6.39
N GLN A 71 -33.86 13.05 5.49
CA GLN A 71 -34.16 12.45 4.18
C GLN A 71 -33.79 10.97 4.22
N ASP A 72 -34.69 10.09 3.77
CA ASP A 72 -34.43 8.65 3.70
C ASP A 72 -33.50 8.34 2.52
N ILE A 73 -32.37 7.68 2.79
CA ILE A 73 -31.34 7.34 1.82
C ILE A 73 -31.02 5.85 1.96
N ASP A 74 -31.06 5.10 0.86
CA ASP A 74 -30.58 3.73 0.79
C ASP A 74 -29.11 3.73 0.35
N LEU A 75 -28.27 2.96 1.05
CA LEU A 75 -26.85 2.79 0.75
C LEU A 75 -26.53 1.29 0.60
N THR A 76 -25.65 0.96 -0.33
CA THR A 76 -25.08 -0.40 -0.45
C THR A 76 -24.03 -0.59 0.64
N ILE A 77 -24.06 -1.75 1.32
CA ILE A 77 -23.12 -2.06 2.39
C ILE A 77 -21.83 -2.60 1.79
N ASP A 78 -20.72 -1.91 2.02
CA ASP A 78 -19.43 -2.29 1.44
C ASP A 78 -18.37 -2.37 2.54
N THR A 79 -17.96 -3.59 2.84
CA THR A 79 -16.89 -3.89 3.80
C THR A 79 -15.49 -3.81 3.16
N GLY A 80 -15.42 -3.85 1.82
CA GLY A 80 -14.19 -3.66 1.04
C GLY A 80 -13.81 -2.19 0.84
N SER A 81 -14.74 -1.25 0.97
CA SER A 81 -14.48 0.20 0.87
C SER A 81 -14.68 0.95 2.19
N SER A 82 -14.15 2.17 2.26
CA SER A 82 -14.15 3.01 3.48
C SER A 82 -15.08 4.21 3.35
N ASP A 83 -15.16 4.80 2.15
CA ASP A 83 -15.95 5.99 1.89
C ASP A 83 -17.46 5.75 2.00
N THR A 84 -18.10 6.55 2.86
CA THR A 84 -19.56 6.72 2.83
C THR A 84 -19.92 7.87 1.89
N TRP A 85 -20.79 7.62 0.92
CA TRP A 85 -21.21 8.64 -0.04
C TRP A 85 -22.63 8.41 -0.55
N THR A 86 -23.28 9.49 -1.00
CA THR A 86 -24.65 9.47 -1.55
C THR A 86 -24.70 10.11 -2.93
N VAL A 87 -25.70 9.74 -3.72
CA VAL A 87 -26.02 10.41 -5.00
C VAL A 87 -26.70 11.75 -4.72
N ALA A 88 -26.26 12.81 -5.38
CA ALA A 88 -26.90 14.12 -5.33
C ALA A 88 -28.19 14.13 -6.15
N ASN A 89 -29.25 14.78 -5.66
CA ASN A 89 -30.49 14.95 -6.43
C ASN A 89 -30.34 15.73 -7.74
N THR A 90 -29.23 16.45 -7.90
CA THR A 90 -28.87 17.18 -9.11
C THR A 90 -28.04 16.36 -10.10
N ALA A 91 -27.69 15.10 -9.79
CA ALA A 91 -26.89 14.26 -10.67
C ALA A 91 -27.61 14.01 -12.01
N ALA A 92 -26.84 13.84 -13.09
CA ALA A 92 -27.38 13.55 -14.42
C ALA A 92 -28.24 12.26 -14.43
N SER A 93 -27.81 11.25 -13.67
CA SER A 93 -28.55 10.00 -13.44
C SER A 93 -29.92 10.21 -12.77
N CYS A 94 -30.08 11.27 -11.97
CA CYS A 94 -31.33 11.63 -11.30
C CYS A 94 -32.24 12.56 -12.09
N THR A 95 -31.67 13.40 -12.96
CA THR A 95 -32.39 14.45 -13.68
C THR A 95 -32.78 14.07 -15.11
N GLY A 96 -32.25 12.95 -15.62
CA GLY A 96 -32.51 12.45 -16.98
C GLY A 96 -31.79 13.24 -18.09
N VAL A 97 -30.92 14.18 -17.74
CA VAL A 97 -30.19 15.03 -18.69
C VAL A 97 -28.91 14.32 -19.14
N GLY A 98 -28.81 14.00 -20.44
CA GLY A 98 -27.59 13.44 -21.05
C GLY A 98 -27.59 11.93 -21.33
N LEU A 99 -28.68 11.21 -21.00
CA LEU A 99 -28.87 9.82 -21.42
C LEU A 99 -29.45 9.76 -22.85
N PRO A 100 -28.97 8.86 -23.73
CA PRO A 100 -29.43 8.80 -25.12
C PRO A 100 -30.94 8.53 -25.18
N GLU A 101 -31.67 9.45 -25.83
CA GLU A 101 -33.12 9.36 -26.04
C GLU A 101 -33.46 8.11 -26.87
N LYS A 102 -34.12 7.13 -26.26
CA LYS A 102 -34.97 6.17 -26.99
C LYS A 102 -36.40 6.32 -26.48
N ASN A 103 -37.19 7.11 -27.21
CA ASN A 103 -38.66 7.18 -27.15
C ASN A 103 -39.30 7.61 -25.81
N GLY A 104 -39.13 8.87 -25.43
CA GLY A 104 -39.89 9.52 -24.36
C GLY A 104 -39.25 9.33 -22.98
N SER A 105 -39.04 10.45 -22.28
CA SER A 105 -38.56 10.58 -20.89
C SER A 105 -37.74 9.40 -20.37
N ALA A 106 -36.41 9.42 -20.51
CA ALA A 106 -35.56 8.46 -19.80
C ALA A 106 -35.84 8.57 -18.29
N PRO A 107 -36.29 7.51 -17.59
CA PRO A 107 -36.59 7.58 -16.18
C PRO A 107 -35.33 7.91 -15.38
N ALA A 108 -35.47 8.68 -14.31
CA ALA A 108 -34.40 8.88 -13.34
C ALA A 108 -33.93 7.50 -12.83
N LEU A 109 -32.64 7.24 -12.92
CA LEU A 109 -32.02 5.95 -12.55
C LEU A 109 -31.59 5.90 -11.08
N CYS A 110 -31.60 7.02 -10.37
CA CYS A 110 -31.26 7.04 -8.95
C CYS A 110 -32.51 6.79 -8.09
N GLU A 111 -32.34 6.02 -7.00
CA GLU A 111 -33.48 5.60 -6.18
C GLU A 111 -33.78 6.56 -5.03
N THR A 112 -32.77 6.90 -4.23
CA THR A 112 -32.91 7.73 -3.02
C THR A 112 -31.85 8.83 -2.98
N PRO A 113 -31.93 9.84 -3.87
CA PRO A 113 -30.90 10.88 -3.91
C PRO A 113 -31.04 11.87 -2.75
N TYR A 114 -29.91 12.38 -2.29
CA TYR A 114 -29.84 13.37 -1.23
C TYR A 114 -29.93 14.80 -1.79
N ASN A 115 -30.83 15.61 -1.23
CA ASN A 115 -30.97 17.03 -1.55
C ASN A 115 -30.29 17.88 -0.47
N SER A 116 -29.06 18.31 -0.75
CA SER A 116 -28.30 19.15 0.19
C SER A 116 -28.97 20.50 0.48
N ASN A 117 -29.70 21.07 -0.48
CA ASN A 117 -30.36 22.38 -0.30
C ASN A 117 -31.57 22.31 0.65
N ALA A 118 -32.09 21.11 0.92
CA ALA A 118 -33.19 20.93 1.85
C ALA A 118 -32.71 20.78 3.31
N SER A 119 -31.42 20.49 3.53
CA SER A 119 -30.88 20.28 4.87
C SER A 119 -30.34 21.57 5.49
N SER A 120 -30.76 21.86 6.71
CA SER A 120 -30.29 22.99 7.53
C SER A 120 -29.02 22.69 8.33
N THR A 121 -28.62 21.41 8.41
CA THR A 121 -27.40 20.97 9.13
C THR A 121 -26.24 20.62 8.21
N VAL A 122 -26.45 20.70 6.89
CA VAL A 122 -25.41 20.43 5.90
C VAL A 122 -24.29 21.47 5.97
N GLN A 123 -23.07 20.98 5.92
CA GLN A 123 -21.87 21.77 5.71
C GLN A 123 -21.32 21.41 4.34
N LEU A 124 -21.30 22.39 3.44
CA LEU A 124 -20.78 22.24 2.09
C LEU A 124 -19.31 22.67 2.05
N ASN A 125 -18.51 22.04 1.17
CA ASN A 125 -17.10 22.37 0.93
C ASN A 125 -16.25 22.34 2.21
N ILE A 126 -16.44 21.31 3.03
CA ILE A 126 -15.70 21.11 4.28
C ILE A 126 -14.20 20.86 4.05
N THR A 127 -13.81 20.51 2.82
CA THR A 127 -12.43 20.33 2.37
C THR A 127 -12.26 20.83 0.93
N THR A 128 -11.01 21.12 0.53
CA THR A 128 -10.62 21.39 -0.86
C THR A 128 -10.48 20.12 -1.69
N ASP A 129 -10.36 18.96 -1.03
CA ASP A 129 -10.29 17.65 -1.66
C ASP A 129 -11.62 17.35 -2.37
N LYS A 130 -11.55 16.59 -3.47
CA LYS A 130 -12.74 16.17 -4.22
C LYS A 130 -12.96 14.69 -4.04
N PHE A 131 -14.20 14.32 -3.73
CA PHE A 131 -14.64 12.94 -3.74
C PHE A 131 -14.59 12.43 -5.19
N ASN A 132 -13.83 11.37 -5.42
CA ASN A 132 -13.63 10.78 -6.74
C ASN A 132 -13.25 9.30 -6.61
N ILE A 133 -14.19 8.42 -6.91
CA ILE A 133 -13.98 6.97 -6.88
C ILE A 133 -14.28 6.40 -8.27
N GLU A 134 -13.42 5.48 -8.70
CA GLU A 134 -13.67 4.59 -9.84
C GLU A 134 -13.56 3.13 -9.36
N TYR A 135 -14.56 2.34 -9.70
CA TYR A 135 -14.69 0.93 -9.37
C TYR A 135 -14.20 0.06 -10.55
N VAL A 136 -13.79 -1.17 -10.29
CA VAL A 136 -13.18 -2.12 -11.24
C VAL A 136 -14.15 -2.49 -12.36
N ASP A 137 -15.45 -2.46 -12.09
CA ASP A 137 -16.54 -2.69 -13.02
C ASP A 137 -16.82 -1.49 -13.97
N GLY A 138 -16.13 -0.36 -13.77
CA GLY A 138 -16.35 0.88 -14.50
C GLY A 138 -17.40 1.81 -13.87
N GLY A 139 -17.94 1.45 -12.69
CA GLY A 139 -18.70 2.36 -11.83
C GLY A 139 -17.85 3.56 -11.43
N LYS A 140 -18.43 4.76 -11.37
CA LYS A 140 -17.72 6.00 -11.02
C LYS A 140 -18.63 6.91 -10.22
N ALA A 141 -18.06 7.60 -9.24
CA ALA A 141 -18.75 8.62 -8.47
C ALA A 141 -17.80 9.79 -8.17
N LYS A 142 -18.20 11.00 -8.54
CA LYS A 142 -17.41 12.23 -8.37
C LYS A 142 -18.26 13.35 -7.81
N GLY A 143 -17.67 14.18 -6.95
CA GLY A 143 -18.34 15.33 -6.36
C GLY A 143 -17.56 15.96 -5.20
N PRO A 144 -18.16 16.90 -4.46
CA PRO A 144 -17.57 17.43 -3.23
C PRO A 144 -17.74 16.46 -2.05
N TYR A 145 -16.90 16.61 -1.03
CA TYR A 145 -17.22 16.14 0.31
C TYR A 145 -18.13 17.16 1.02
N ILE A 146 -19.10 16.64 1.75
CA ILE A 146 -20.00 17.39 2.62
C ILE A 146 -19.97 16.78 4.02
N ALA A 147 -20.48 17.49 5.02
CA ALA A 147 -20.83 16.89 6.30
C ALA A 147 -22.28 17.20 6.67
N ASP A 148 -23.00 16.22 7.22
CA ASP A 148 -24.36 16.44 7.71
C ASP A 148 -24.72 15.51 8.88
N THR A 149 -25.89 15.70 9.47
CA THR A 149 -26.47 14.78 10.45
C THR A 149 -26.82 13.47 9.77
N PHE A 150 -26.34 12.36 10.31
CA PHE A 150 -26.56 11.02 9.76
C PHE A 150 -27.16 10.11 10.84
N VAL A 151 -28.30 9.51 10.55
CA VAL A 151 -29.04 8.65 11.48
C VAL A 151 -29.01 7.21 10.95
N LEU A 152 -28.46 6.32 11.78
CA LEU A 152 -28.26 4.91 11.50
C LEU A 152 -28.94 4.09 12.62
N GLY A 153 -30.07 3.47 12.33
CA GLY A 153 -30.86 2.76 13.35
C GLY A 153 -31.31 3.71 14.48
N ASN A 154 -30.85 3.43 15.71
CA ASN A 154 -31.11 4.26 16.89
C ASN A 154 -30.00 5.31 17.15
N ALA A 155 -28.94 5.34 16.36
CA ALA A 155 -27.80 6.23 16.54
C ALA A 155 -27.88 7.45 15.61
N THR A 156 -27.48 8.60 16.15
CA THR A 156 -27.38 9.86 15.40
C THR A 156 -25.95 10.35 15.46
N ILE A 157 -25.26 10.29 14.33
CA ILE A 157 -23.92 10.85 14.13
C ILE A 157 -24.09 12.31 13.70
N LYS A 158 -23.46 13.22 14.45
CA LYS A 158 -23.45 14.64 14.11
C LYS A 158 -22.30 14.91 13.16
N SER A 159 -22.58 15.60 12.05
CA SER A 159 -21.55 16.10 11.12
C SER A 159 -20.68 14.98 10.51
N LEU A 160 -21.29 13.87 10.10
CA LEU A 160 -20.57 12.81 9.38
C LEU A 160 -20.11 13.34 8.02
N GLN A 161 -18.81 13.25 7.75
CA GLN A 161 -18.26 13.55 6.43
C GLN A 161 -18.63 12.43 5.43
N MET A 162 -19.10 12.83 4.25
CA MET A 162 -19.56 11.92 3.19
C MET A 162 -19.36 12.54 1.81
N GLY A 163 -19.11 11.70 0.80
CA GLY A 163 -19.09 12.11 -0.59
C GLY A 163 -20.51 12.46 -1.09
N LEU A 164 -20.66 13.55 -1.85
CA LEU A 164 -21.90 13.90 -2.53
C LEU A 164 -21.70 13.80 -4.05
N ALA A 165 -22.04 12.65 -4.64
CA ALA A 165 -21.77 12.38 -6.04
C ALA A 165 -22.74 13.16 -6.96
N ASN A 166 -22.22 14.17 -7.67
CA ASN A 166 -22.98 14.92 -8.67
C ASN A 166 -22.76 14.39 -10.10
N ASP A 167 -21.67 13.65 -10.32
CA ASP A 167 -21.36 12.94 -11.55
C ASP A 167 -21.13 11.46 -11.20
N THR A 168 -22.11 10.61 -11.55
CA THR A 168 -22.05 9.18 -11.27
C THR A 168 -22.92 8.39 -12.25
N ASN A 169 -22.46 7.19 -12.62
CA ASN A 169 -23.28 6.19 -13.31
C ASN A 169 -23.95 5.20 -12.34
N ILE A 170 -23.62 5.25 -11.04
CA ILE A 170 -24.11 4.35 -10.00
C ILE A 170 -25.45 4.87 -9.45
N GLN A 171 -26.38 3.94 -9.19
CA GLN A 171 -27.77 4.26 -8.81
C GLN A 171 -27.96 4.54 -7.31
N LEU A 172 -27.14 3.91 -6.46
CA LEU A 172 -27.17 4.02 -5.00
C LEU A 172 -25.81 4.45 -4.46
N GLY A 173 -25.82 5.15 -3.32
CA GLY A 173 -24.60 5.44 -2.57
C GLY A 173 -24.01 4.21 -1.88
N VAL A 174 -22.87 4.39 -1.23
CA VAL A 174 -22.18 3.34 -0.47
C VAL A 174 -22.06 3.73 0.99
N LEU A 175 -22.23 2.74 1.86
CA LEU A 175 -21.83 2.77 3.26
C LEU A 175 -20.52 1.99 3.40
N GLY A 176 -19.39 2.70 3.30
CA GLY A 176 -18.07 2.12 3.48
C GLY A 176 -17.78 1.83 4.96
N LEU A 177 -17.32 0.61 5.25
CA LEU A 177 -17.05 0.11 6.61
C LEU A 177 -15.59 -0.34 6.83
N GLY A 178 -14.71 -0.05 5.87
CA GLY A 178 -13.28 -0.32 5.93
C GLY A 178 -12.49 0.68 6.79
N TYR A 179 -11.17 0.56 6.78
CA TYR A 179 -10.26 1.44 7.52
C TYR A 179 -10.23 2.86 6.95
N SER A 180 -10.28 3.90 7.79
CA SER A 180 -10.23 5.31 7.34
C SER A 180 -8.95 5.71 6.59
N ILE A 181 -7.86 4.96 6.74
CA ILE A 181 -6.65 5.16 5.91
C ILE A 181 -6.89 4.86 4.43
N SER A 182 -7.96 4.12 4.13
CA SER A 182 -8.33 3.74 2.78
C SER A 182 -9.38 4.68 2.20
N GLU A 183 -9.77 5.80 2.82
CA GLU A 183 -10.67 6.78 2.18
C GLU A 183 -10.13 7.30 0.84
N ALA A 184 -10.99 7.73 -0.08
CA ALA A 184 -10.59 8.24 -1.40
C ALA A 184 -10.04 9.67 -1.35
N SER A 185 -10.15 10.35 -0.20
CA SER A 185 -9.62 11.70 0.02
C SER A 185 -8.09 11.69 0.14
N ASP A 186 -7.44 12.76 -0.33
CA ASP A 186 -5.99 12.95 -0.13
C ASP A 186 -5.64 13.15 1.36
N THR A 187 -6.59 13.68 2.15
CA THR A 187 -6.51 13.81 3.60
C THR A 187 -7.36 12.75 4.31
N ILE A 188 -6.75 11.93 5.18
CA ILE A 188 -7.47 10.96 6.02
C ILE A 188 -8.42 11.71 6.98
N TYR A 189 -9.66 11.23 7.09
CA TYR A 189 -10.67 11.76 8.01
C TYR A 189 -11.36 10.62 8.78
N PRO A 190 -11.94 10.89 9.97
CA PRO A 190 -12.71 9.89 10.70
C PRO A 190 -13.93 9.44 9.88
N ASN A 191 -13.99 8.16 9.55
CA ASN A 191 -15.11 7.60 8.79
C ASN A 191 -16.26 7.21 9.73
N ILE A 192 -17.30 6.56 9.20
CA ILE A 192 -18.50 6.27 10.01
C ILE A 192 -18.22 5.44 11.26
N ILE A 193 -17.31 4.47 11.19
CA ILE A 193 -16.95 3.64 12.34
C ILE A 193 -16.19 4.46 13.38
N ASP A 194 -15.26 5.31 12.94
CA ASP A 194 -14.52 6.21 13.82
C ASP A 194 -15.47 7.21 14.52
N GLU A 195 -16.45 7.75 13.80
CA GLU A 195 -17.44 8.69 14.34
C GLU A 195 -18.42 8.05 15.33
N LEU A 196 -18.81 6.79 15.12
CA LEU A 196 -19.62 6.05 16.09
C LEU A 196 -18.89 5.91 17.44
N VAL A 197 -17.58 5.69 17.43
CA VAL A 197 -16.77 5.63 18.65
C VAL A 197 -16.52 7.03 19.22
N SER A 198 -16.10 7.99 18.40
CA SER A 198 -15.76 9.35 18.85
C SER A 198 -16.94 10.06 19.52
N GLN A 199 -18.16 9.74 19.08
CA GLN A 199 -19.41 10.29 19.63
C GLN A 199 -20.04 9.41 20.72
N ASN A 200 -19.32 8.39 21.20
CA ASN A 200 -19.74 7.45 22.25
C ASN A 200 -21.05 6.70 21.95
N LEU A 201 -21.28 6.38 20.67
CA LEU A 201 -22.44 5.60 20.21
C LEU A 201 -22.15 4.10 20.27
N ILE A 202 -20.88 3.71 20.11
CA ILE A 202 -20.37 2.35 20.35
C ILE A 202 -19.05 2.40 21.13
N SER A 203 -18.70 1.30 21.77
CA SER A 203 -17.52 1.20 22.64
C SER A 203 -16.20 0.93 21.90
N THR A 204 -16.22 0.37 20.70
CA THR A 204 -15.04 -0.04 19.93
C THR A 204 -15.32 0.01 18.43
N ARG A 205 -14.28 0.16 17.60
CA ARG A 205 -14.38 0.13 16.13
C ARG A 205 -14.55 -1.29 15.61
N ALA A 206 -15.66 -1.92 16.00
CA ALA A 206 -16.00 -3.28 15.59
C ALA A 206 -17.48 -3.39 15.18
N TYR A 207 -17.78 -4.31 14.27
CA TYR A 207 -19.16 -4.61 13.86
C TYR A 207 -19.29 -6.07 13.42
N SER A 208 -20.49 -6.62 13.50
CA SER A 208 -20.81 -7.96 13.03
C SER A 208 -21.82 -7.96 11.89
N LEU A 209 -21.58 -8.81 10.91
CA LEU A 209 -22.34 -8.95 9.68
C LEU A 209 -22.94 -10.36 9.59
N TYR A 210 -24.24 -10.40 9.28
CA TYR A 210 -24.99 -11.61 8.98
C TYR A 210 -25.92 -11.32 7.79
N LEU A 211 -25.63 -11.90 6.63
CA LEU A 211 -26.41 -11.68 5.40
C LEU A 211 -27.58 -12.64 5.22
N ASP A 212 -27.61 -13.72 6.04
CA ASP A 212 -28.61 -14.79 5.99
C ASP A 212 -28.59 -15.61 4.69
N SER A 213 -29.46 -16.61 4.55
CA SER A 213 -29.51 -17.46 3.35
C SER A 213 -29.87 -16.70 2.07
N GLN A 214 -29.53 -17.25 0.90
CA GLN A 214 -29.82 -16.66 -0.41
C GLN A 214 -31.32 -16.34 -0.63
N ASP A 215 -32.20 -17.12 -0.01
CA ASP A 215 -33.66 -16.95 -0.11
C ASP A 215 -34.23 -15.94 0.90
N SER A 216 -33.39 -15.41 1.81
CA SER A 216 -33.79 -14.40 2.78
C SER A 216 -33.77 -13.00 2.16
N ALA A 217 -34.77 -12.20 2.52
CA ALA A 217 -34.85 -10.80 2.13
C ALA A 217 -34.09 -9.89 3.12
N THR A 218 -33.61 -10.43 4.24
CA THR A 218 -33.10 -9.63 5.35
C THR A 218 -31.81 -10.20 5.93
N GLY A 219 -30.89 -9.32 6.31
CA GLY A 219 -29.76 -9.63 7.17
C GLY A 219 -29.70 -8.69 8.37
N SER A 220 -28.57 -8.67 9.08
CA SER A 220 -28.33 -7.73 10.16
C SER A 220 -26.89 -7.26 10.20
N LEU A 221 -26.73 -5.96 10.45
CA LEU A 221 -25.47 -5.32 10.78
C LEU A 221 -25.57 -4.79 12.22
N LEU A 222 -24.56 -5.11 13.03
CA LEU A 222 -24.54 -4.77 14.46
C LEU A 222 -23.18 -4.16 14.83
N PHE A 223 -23.17 -2.88 15.16
CA PHE A 223 -21.96 -2.17 15.59
C PHE A 223 -21.72 -2.34 17.09
N GLY A 224 -20.47 -2.61 17.45
CA GLY A 224 -19.99 -2.75 18.83
C GLY A 224 -20.40 -4.04 19.54
N ALA A 225 -21.03 -5.01 18.86
CA ALA A 225 -21.56 -6.20 19.50
C ALA A 225 -21.66 -7.43 18.58
N VAL A 226 -21.84 -8.59 19.22
CA VAL A 226 -21.98 -9.92 18.61
C VAL A 226 -23.32 -10.54 18.99
N ASP A 227 -24.00 -11.16 18.04
CA ASP A 227 -25.23 -11.93 18.25
C ASP A 227 -24.93 -13.44 18.20
N THR A 228 -24.89 -14.06 19.37
CA THR A 228 -24.57 -15.50 19.52
C THR A 228 -25.63 -16.44 18.94
N THR A 229 -26.81 -15.93 18.54
CA THR A 229 -27.86 -16.74 17.91
C THR A 229 -27.64 -16.94 16.41
N LYS A 230 -26.82 -16.09 15.78
CA LYS A 230 -26.63 -16.03 14.32
C LYS A 230 -25.51 -16.91 13.79
N PHE A 231 -24.80 -17.62 14.66
CA PHE A 231 -23.76 -18.56 14.26
C PHE A 231 -23.77 -19.87 15.04
N ILE A 232 -23.11 -20.86 14.47
CA ILE A 232 -22.99 -22.22 14.97
C ILE A 232 -21.56 -22.44 15.46
N GLY A 233 -21.42 -23.08 16.63
CA GLY A 233 -20.11 -23.45 17.16
C GLY A 233 -19.33 -22.26 17.70
N GLU A 234 -18.00 -22.33 17.62
CA GLU A 234 -17.10 -21.32 18.16
C GLU A 234 -16.87 -20.18 17.16
N LEU A 235 -16.88 -18.94 17.65
CA LEU A 235 -16.40 -17.78 16.91
C LEU A 235 -14.88 -17.74 16.98
N VAL A 236 -14.24 -18.01 15.86
CA VAL A 236 -12.78 -18.13 15.77
C VAL A 236 -12.18 -16.77 15.39
N SER A 237 -11.26 -16.26 16.20
CA SER A 237 -10.53 -15.03 15.88
C SER A 237 -9.34 -15.30 14.95
N LEU A 238 -9.30 -14.62 13.81
CA LEU A 238 -8.29 -14.71 12.77
C LEU A 238 -7.63 -13.33 12.60
N ASP A 239 -6.33 -13.32 12.35
CA ASP A 239 -5.57 -12.08 12.15
C ASP A 239 -5.91 -11.49 10.77
N ILE A 240 -6.24 -10.20 10.72
CA ILE A 240 -6.28 -9.48 9.44
C ILE A 240 -4.86 -9.45 8.90
N VAL A 241 -4.70 -9.76 7.62
CA VAL A 241 -3.40 -9.71 6.94
C VAL A 241 -3.03 -8.25 6.74
N PRO A 242 -1.99 -7.74 7.43
CA PRO A 242 -1.54 -6.39 7.17
C PRO A 242 -0.87 -6.31 5.80
N GLN A 243 -1.00 -5.16 5.17
CA GLN A 243 -0.15 -4.80 4.06
C GLN A 243 1.21 -4.36 4.62
N PRO A 244 2.32 -5.01 4.25
CA PRO A 244 3.62 -4.50 4.61
C PRO A 244 3.76 -3.14 3.95
N ILE A 245 3.79 -2.09 4.76
CA ILE A 245 4.21 -0.80 4.28
C ILE A 245 5.72 -0.73 4.38
N TRP A 246 6.24 0.13 3.55
CA TRP A 246 7.59 0.01 3.06
C TRP A 246 8.61 0.34 4.15
N ASN A 247 8.14 0.94 5.25
CA ASN A 247 8.81 1.18 6.52
C ASN A 247 9.04 -0.06 7.41
N GLY A 248 8.55 -1.24 7.02
CA GLY A 248 8.58 -2.42 7.89
C GLY A 248 7.54 -2.38 9.00
N SER A 249 6.76 -1.30 9.11
CA SER A 249 5.50 -1.32 9.82
C SER A 249 4.45 -2.02 8.97
N VAL A 250 3.34 -2.33 9.61
CA VAL A 250 2.19 -2.97 8.99
C VAL A 250 1.07 -1.96 8.86
N LEU A 251 0.47 -1.89 7.67
CA LEU A 251 -0.70 -1.07 7.42
C LEU A 251 -1.91 -1.97 7.31
N TYR A 252 -2.92 -1.70 8.12
CA TYR A 252 -4.22 -2.29 7.97
C TYR A 252 -5.09 -1.35 7.13
N SER A 253 -5.23 -1.69 5.85
CA SER A 253 -5.98 -0.91 4.86
C SER A 253 -7.14 -1.68 4.24
N SER A 254 -7.26 -2.98 4.55
CA SER A 254 -8.31 -3.86 4.03
C SER A 254 -8.65 -4.94 5.05
N VAL A 255 -9.86 -5.50 4.96
CA VAL A 255 -10.34 -6.60 5.81
C VAL A 255 -10.02 -7.96 5.19
N SER A 256 -8.74 -8.15 4.84
CA SER A 256 -8.25 -9.36 4.18
C SER A 256 -7.72 -10.39 5.19
N ILE A 257 -7.99 -11.68 4.97
CA ILE A 257 -7.53 -12.79 5.81
C ILE A 257 -6.88 -13.92 4.99
N GLU A 258 -6.11 -14.78 5.65
CA GLU A 258 -5.47 -15.93 4.99
C GLU A 258 -6.45 -17.11 4.82
N LEU A 259 -6.71 -17.47 3.56
CA LEU A 259 -7.41 -18.67 3.13
C LEU A 259 -6.40 -19.79 2.87
N ALA A 260 -6.31 -20.74 3.81
CA ALA A 260 -5.37 -21.84 3.77
C ALA A 260 -5.69 -22.86 2.67
N ALA A 261 -6.97 -23.18 2.51
CA ALA A 261 -7.43 -24.18 1.55
C ALA A 261 -8.91 -23.98 1.17
N VAL A 262 -9.21 -24.32 -0.09
CA VAL A 262 -10.55 -24.49 -0.61
C VAL A 262 -10.72 -25.96 -0.97
N GLY A 263 -11.82 -26.57 -0.54
CA GLY A 263 -12.15 -27.94 -0.87
C GLY A 263 -13.59 -28.12 -1.30
N ILE A 264 -13.90 -29.31 -1.80
CA ILE A 264 -15.28 -29.74 -2.06
C ILE A 264 -15.53 -30.98 -1.21
N THR A 265 -16.60 -30.94 -0.43
CA THR A 265 -17.08 -32.09 0.34
C THR A 265 -18.35 -32.62 -0.31
N ASP A 266 -18.31 -33.88 -0.73
CA ASP A 266 -19.44 -34.55 -1.39
C ASP A 266 -20.25 -35.45 -0.45
N ARG A 267 -21.19 -36.23 -1.02
CA ARG A 267 -22.07 -37.16 -0.31
C ARG A 267 -21.34 -38.19 0.54
N GLU A 268 -20.11 -38.54 0.19
CA GLU A 268 -19.32 -39.56 0.90
C GLU A 268 -18.47 -38.94 2.02
N GLY A 269 -18.55 -37.62 2.22
CA GLY A 269 -17.73 -36.88 3.17
C GLY A 269 -16.27 -36.77 2.74
N ILE A 270 -15.97 -37.05 1.46
CA ILE A 270 -14.63 -36.97 0.91
C ILE A 270 -14.35 -35.51 0.56
N SER A 271 -13.44 -34.89 1.30
CA SER A 271 -12.95 -33.55 1.01
C SER A 271 -11.73 -33.63 0.09
N ALA A 272 -11.83 -33.06 -1.11
CA ALA A 272 -10.68 -32.85 -1.99
C ALA A 272 -10.17 -31.41 -1.78
N ASN A 273 -8.90 -31.25 -1.38
CA ASN A 273 -8.25 -29.94 -1.35
C ASN A 273 -7.93 -29.52 -2.80
N LEU A 274 -8.41 -28.34 -3.19
CA LEU A 274 -8.20 -27.75 -4.52
C LEU A 274 -7.07 -26.71 -4.51
N THR A 275 -6.59 -26.32 -3.33
CA THR A 275 -5.58 -25.28 -3.16
C THR A 275 -4.17 -25.85 -3.09
N THR A 276 -3.24 -25.22 -3.80
CA THR A 276 -1.82 -25.58 -3.83
C THR A 276 -0.97 -24.76 -2.85
N SER A 277 -1.39 -23.53 -2.54
CA SER A 277 -0.78 -22.64 -1.54
C SER A 277 -1.82 -21.70 -0.91
N PRO A 278 -1.63 -21.28 0.36
CA PRO A 278 -2.50 -20.29 1.00
C PRO A 278 -2.66 -19.01 0.18
N GLN A 279 -3.83 -18.39 0.25
CA GLN A 279 -4.20 -17.17 -0.46
C GLN A 279 -4.61 -16.08 0.52
N VAL A 280 -4.38 -14.82 0.19
CA VAL A 280 -4.99 -13.69 0.90
C VAL A 280 -6.28 -13.35 0.18
N VAL A 281 -7.40 -13.29 0.92
CA VAL A 281 -8.71 -12.98 0.36
C VAL A 281 -9.37 -11.82 1.10
N LEU A 282 -9.97 -10.90 0.36
CA LEU A 282 -10.78 -9.81 0.91
C LEU A 282 -12.19 -10.33 1.25
N LEU A 283 -12.71 -10.01 2.43
CA LEU A 283 -14.12 -10.25 2.77
C LEU A 283 -14.95 -9.02 2.39
N ASP A 284 -15.71 -9.11 1.29
CA ASP A 284 -16.31 -7.94 0.65
C ASP A 284 -17.82 -8.09 0.37
N SER A 285 -18.65 -7.35 1.10
CA SER A 285 -20.11 -7.28 0.91
C SER A 285 -20.54 -6.30 -0.19
N GLY A 286 -19.61 -5.50 -0.75
CA GLY A 286 -19.87 -4.67 -1.93
C GLY A 286 -19.95 -5.50 -3.22
N THR A 287 -19.62 -6.79 -3.13
CA THR A 287 -19.52 -7.73 -4.23
C THR A 287 -20.38 -8.97 -4.01
N THR A 288 -21.15 -9.37 -5.04
CA THR A 288 -21.93 -10.61 -4.98
C THR A 288 -21.05 -11.87 -5.07
N LEU A 289 -20.08 -11.88 -5.98
CA LEU A 289 -19.37 -13.10 -6.40
C LEU A 289 -18.16 -13.44 -5.54
N THR A 290 -17.85 -14.72 -5.51
CA THR A 290 -16.56 -15.21 -5.01
C THR A 290 -15.58 -15.26 -6.17
N ILE A 291 -14.42 -14.61 -6.03
CA ILE A 291 -13.37 -14.56 -7.05
C ILE A 291 -12.13 -15.26 -6.50
N LEU A 292 -11.74 -16.35 -7.16
CA LEU A 292 -10.67 -17.25 -6.73
C LEU A 292 -9.65 -17.45 -7.86
N PRO A 293 -8.40 -17.84 -7.53
CA PRO A 293 -7.38 -18.15 -8.53
C PRO A 293 -7.86 -19.17 -9.57
N THR A 294 -7.40 -19.02 -10.81
CA THR A 294 -7.68 -19.98 -11.90
C THR A 294 -7.29 -21.41 -11.51
N GLU A 295 -6.23 -21.63 -10.73
CA GLU A 295 -5.80 -22.97 -10.31
C GLU A 295 -6.83 -23.68 -9.42
N VAL A 296 -7.50 -22.95 -8.53
CA VAL A 296 -8.55 -23.48 -7.65
C VAL A 296 -9.84 -23.72 -8.44
N THR A 297 -10.19 -22.76 -9.30
CA THR A 297 -11.43 -22.77 -10.06
C THR A 297 -11.41 -23.80 -11.20
N ASP A 298 -10.29 -24.09 -11.85
CA ASP A 298 -10.19 -25.11 -12.89
C ASP A 298 -10.63 -26.50 -12.39
N ALA A 299 -10.14 -26.90 -11.22
CA ALA A 299 -10.49 -28.18 -10.61
C ALA A 299 -11.98 -28.20 -10.20
N MET A 300 -12.49 -27.07 -9.71
CA MET A 300 -13.87 -26.89 -9.31
C MET A 300 -14.82 -26.93 -10.52
N PHE A 301 -14.51 -26.19 -11.58
CA PHE A 301 -15.30 -26.10 -12.80
C PHE A 301 -15.36 -27.45 -13.49
N LYS A 302 -14.25 -28.19 -13.51
CA LYS A 302 -14.24 -29.58 -13.98
C LYS A 302 -15.15 -30.49 -13.14
N LYS A 303 -15.18 -30.34 -11.81
CA LYS A 303 -16.02 -31.16 -10.92
C LYS A 303 -17.51 -30.87 -11.11
N PHE A 304 -17.88 -29.60 -11.28
CA PHE A 304 -19.28 -29.17 -11.43
C PHE A 304 -19.76 -29.11 -12.88
N ASN A 305 -18.90 -29.45 -13.84
CA ASN A 305 -19.16 -29.29 -15.27
C ASN A 305 -19.55 -27.84 -15.62
N ALA A 306 -18.86 -26.88 -14.98
CA ALA A 306 -19.03 -25.47 -15.21
C ALA A 306 -18.25 -25.02 -16.46
N TYR A 307 -18.83 -24.07 -17.18
CA TYR A 307 -18.31 -23.45 -18.38
C TYR A 307 -18.05 -21.98 -18.09
N ASP A 308 -16.78 -21.59 -18.13
CA ASP A 308 -16.36 -20.21 -17.94
C ASP A 308 -16.55 -19.43 -19.25
N ASP A 309 -17.55 -18.55 -19.27
CA ASP A 309 -17.84 -17.64 -20.38
C ASP A 309 -17.67 -16.18 -19.97
N THR A 310 -16.85 -15.93 -18.94
CA THR A 310 -16.67 -14.60 -18.34
C THR A 310 -16.20 -13.57 -19.38
N ASN A 311 -15.42 -13.98 -20.38
CA ASN A 311 -14.98 -13.08 -21.47
C ASN A 311 -16.08 -12.65 -22.42
N SER A 312 -17.14 -13.45 -22.61
CA SER A 312 -18.21 -13.17 -23.57
C SER A 312 -19.44 -12.57 -22.90
N THR A 313 -19.87 -13.18 -21.80
CA THR A 313 -21.11 -12.84 -21.08
C THR A 313 -20.85 -12.28 -19.68
N GLY A 314 -19.62 -12.33 -19.19
CA GLY A 314 -19.29 -11.94 -17.82
C GLY A 314 -19.63 -12.99 -16.78
N ASN A 315 -20.05 -14.20 -17.17
CA ASN A 315 -20.59 -15.21 -16.25
C ASN A 315 -19.94 -16.60 -16.45
N VAL A 316 -19.98 -17.38 -15.38
CA VAL A 316 -19.70 -18.82 -15.41
C VAL A 316 -21.02 -19.57 -15.32
N TYR A 317 -21.24 -20.54 -16.20
CA TYR A 317 -22.48 -21.31 -16.27
C TYR A 317 -22.27 -22.76 -15.85
N LEU A 318 -23.25 -23.38 -15.21
CA LEU A 318 -23.23 -24.81 -14.90
C LEU A 318 -24.63 -25.44 -15.07
N PRO A 319 -24.74 -26.77 -15.18
CA PRO A 319 -26.04 -27.44 -15.14
C PRO A 319 -26.74 -27.24 -13.79
N CYS A 320 -27.99 -26.79 -13.81
CA CYS A 320 -28.81 -26.67 -12.59
C CYS A 320 -29.04 -28.02 -11.87
N SER A 321 -28.80 -29.15 -12.56
CA SER A 321 -28.86 -30.49 -11.97
C SER A 321 -27.90 -30.68 -10.80
N VAL A 322 -26.86 -29.85 -10.67
CA VAL A 322 -25.97 -29.83 -9.50
C VAL A 322 -26.74 -29.56 -8.20
N LEU A 323 -27.80 -28.75 -8.21
CA LEU A 323 -28.67 -28.53 -7.04
C LEU A 323 -29.37 -29.82 -6.57
N ASN A 324 -29.56 -30.80 -7.46
CA ASN A 324 -30.18 -32.08 -7.16
C ASN A 324 -29.15 -33.15 -6.74
N THR A 325 -27.84 -32.83 -6.78
CA THR A 325 -26.76 -33.80 -6.53
C THR A 325 -26.37 -33.99 -5.07
N SER A 326 -26.85 -33.21 -4.09
CA SER A 326 -26.93 -33.55 -2.64
C SER A 326 -27.29 -32.30 -1.83
N SER A 327 -28.05 -32.45 -0.74
CA SER A 327 -28.16 -31.40 0.29
C SER A 327 -26.89 -31.24 1.14
N SER A 328 -25.95 -32.19 1.05
CA SER A 328 -24.67 -32.19 1.78
C SER A 328 -23.48 -31.70 0.95
N LEU A 329 -23.69 -31.31 -0.30
CA LEU A 329 -22.61 -30.86 -1.19
C LEU A 329 -22.20 -29.43 -0.80
N THR A 330 -20.95 -29.26 -0.41
CA THR A 330 -20.42 -27.96 0.03
C THR A 330 -19.09 -27.64 -0.64
N VAL A 331 -18.85 -26.34 -0.80
CA VAL A 331 -17.50 -25.79 -1.01
C VAL A 331 -17.00 -25.33 0.35
N ASP A 332 -15.89 -25.90 0.80
CA ASP A 332 -15.34 -25.73 2.13
C ASP A 332 -14.15 -24.77 2.07
N TYR A 333 -14.18 -23.72 2.88
CA TYR A 333 -13.13 -22.71 2.99
C TYR A 333 -12.48 -22.84 4.36
N LEU A 334 -11.20 -23.23 4.38
CA LEU A 334 -10.38 -23.32 5.57
C LEU A 334 -9.51 -22.07 5.68
N PHE A 335 -9.72 -21.30 6.72
CA PHE A 335 -8.92 -20.14 7.08
C PHE A 335 -7.95 -20.50 8.20
N SER A 336 -6.76 -19.93 8.17
CA SER A 336 -5.75 -20.08 9.23
C SER A 336 -5.22 -18.74 9.69
N SER A 337 -4.87 -18.68 10.96
CA SER A 337 -4.02 -17.65 11.54
C SER A 337 -2.85 -18.30 12.28
N SER A 338 -2.00 -17.48 12.89
CA SER A 338 -0.87 -17.96 13.69
C SER A 338 -1.28 -18.87 14.87
N SER A 339 -2.54 -18.77 15.34
CA SER A 339 -3.01 -19.46 16.55
C SER A 339 -4.35 -20.19 16.40
N ALA A 340 -5.07 -20.04 15.29
CA ALA A 340 -6.40 -20.62 15.13
C ALA A 340 -6.72 -20.98 13.67
N SER A 341 -7.77 -21.78 13.48
CA SER A 341 -8.29 -22.12 12.15
C SER A 341 -9.81 -22.17 12.18
N ALA A 342 -10.45 -21.62 11.15
CA ALA A 342 -11.89 -21.63 10.98
C ALA A 342 -12.25 -22.33 9.68
N MET A 343 -13.30 -23.15 9.67
CA MET A 343 -13.80 -23.77 8.45
C MET A 343 -15.24 -23.35 8.23
N ILE A 344 -15.49 -22.74 7.06
CA ILE A 344 -16.83 -22.36 6.60
C ILE A 344 -17.21 -23.28 5.46
N ARG A 345 -18.33 -23.98 5.60
CA ARG A 345 -18.89 -24.82 4.55
C ARG A 345 -20.02 -24.07 3.88
N VAL A 346 -19.86 -23.78 2.60
CA VAL A 346 -20.84 -23.08 1.79
C VAL A 346 -21.66 -24.13 1.04
N PRO A 347 -22.96 -24.29 1.34
CA PRO A 347 -23.83 -25.17 0.57
C PRO A 347 -23.85 -24.78 -0.90
N ILE A 348 -23.90 -25.77 -1.79
CA ILE A 348 -23.95 -25.50 -3.24
C ILE A 348 -25.15 -24.62 -3.65
N SER A 349 -26.24 -24.66 -2.88
CA SER A 349 -27.42 -23.82 -3.07
C SER A 349 -27.16 -22.32 -2.87
N GLU A 350 -26.13 -21.95 -2.11
CA GLU A 350 -25.72 -20.55 -1.90
C GLU A 350 -24.79 -20.04 -3.01
N LEU A 351 -24.32 -20.92 -3.90
CA LEU A 351 -23.37 -20.63 -4.98
C LEU A 351 -23.99 -20.76 -6.37
N VAL A 352 -25.24 -21.22 -6.49
CA VAL A 352 -25.85 -21.56 -7.78
C VAL A 352 -27.16 -20.80 -7.94
N PHE A 353 -27.28 -20.07 -9.06
CA PHE A 353 -28.40 -19.19 -9.35
C PHE A 353 -29.17 -19.70 -10.57
N PRO A 354 -30.40 -20.25 -10.39
CA PRO A 354 -31.24 -20.68 -11.50
C PRO A 354 -31.66 -19.51 -12.38
N LEU A 355 -31.30 -19.54 -13.67
CA LEU A 355 -31.63 -18.48 -14.62
C LEU A 355 -33.12 -18.46 -15.00
N THR A 356 -33.86 -19.53 -14.67
CA THR A 356 -35.33 -19.57 -14.75
C THR A 356 -36.00 -18.71 -13.67
N ASN A 357 -35.28 -18.35 -12.61
CA ASN A 357 -35.76 -17.40 -11.64
C ASN A 357 -35.68 -15.99 -12.26
N PRO A 358 -36.81 -15.26 -12.40
CA PRO A 358 -36.81 -13.92 -12.98
C PRO A 358 -35.93 -12.92 -12.21
N THR A 359 -35.61 -13.19 -10.94
CA THR A 359 -34.64 -12.42 -10.15
C THR A 359 -33.21 -12.53 -10.71
N TYR A 360 -32.87 -13.65 -11.34
CA TYR A 360 -31.52 -13.96 -11.85
C TYR A 360 -31.46 -14.02 -13.38
N ALA A 361 -32.59 -13.76 -14.05
CA ALA A 361 -32.69 -13.76 -15.51
C ALA A 361 -32.06 -12.48 -16.08
N LEU A 362 -30.75 -12.49 -16.29
CA LEU A 362 -29.98 -11.38 -16.88
C LEU A 362 -30.28 -11.19 -18.37
N TYR A 363 -30.91 -12.18 -19.01
CA TYR A 363 -31.12 -12.28 -20.44
C TYR A 363 -32.44 -13.03 -20.73
N PRO A 364 -33.22 -12.66 -21.77
CA PRO A 364 -34.27 -13.55 -22.29
C PRO A 364 -33.65 -14.92 -22.64
N GLU A 365 -34.35 -16.03 -22.39
CA GLU A 365 -33.88 -17.41 -22.66
C GLU A 365 -33.22 -17.58 -24.05
N ASP A 366 -33.66 -16.80 -25.05
CA ASP A 366 -33.17 -16.80 -26.44
C ASP A 366 -31.74 -16.23 -26.65
N THR A 367 -31.03 -15.82 -25.59
CA THR A 367 -29.71 -15.18 -25.68
C THR A 367 -28.60 -15.85 -24.86
N LEU A 368 -28.85 -17.05 -24.33
CA LEU A 368 -27.78 -17.85 -23.73
C LEU A 368 -26.75 -18.28 -24.78
N PRO A 369 -25.44 -18.32 -24.45
CA PRO A 369 -24.41 -18.82 -25.34
C PRO A 369 -24.62 -20.32 -25.64
N ASP A 370 -23.95 -20.83 -26.68
CA ASP A 370 -23.93 -22.28 -26.97
C ASP A 370 -23.15 -23.02 -25.86
N LEU A 371 -23.88 -23.45 -24.82
CA LEU A 371 -23.29 -24.11 -23.65
C LEU A 371 -22.84 -25.55 -23.98
N PRO A 372 -21.69 -26.01 -23.45
CA PRO A 372 -21.16 -27.36 -23.71
C PRO A 372 -21.87 -28.48 -22.94
N PHE A 373 -23.04 -28.21 -22.35
CA PHE A 373 -23.83 -29.15 -21.58
C PHE A 373 -25.34 -29.02 -21.90
N SER A 374 -26.09 -30.08 -21.63
CA SER A 374 -27.54 -30.11 -21.82
C SER A 374 -28.30 -29.95 -20.51
N GLY A 375 -29.53 -29.41 -20.59
CA GLY A 375 -30.40 -29.17 -19.45
C GLY A 375 -30.53 -27.69 -19.11
N GLU A 376 -31.21 -27.40 -18.00
CA GLU A 376 -31.37 -26.04 -17.49
C GLU A 376 -30.03 -25.46 -17.02
N ALA A 377 -29.71 -24.24 -17.45
CA ALA A 377 -28.48 -23.55 -17.13
C ALA A 377 -28.66 -22.66 -15.89
N CYS A 378 -27.69 -22.74 -14.99
CA CYS A 378 -27.57 -21.90 -13.81
C CYS A 378 -26.31 -21.05 -13.93
N ALA A 379 -26.31 -19.84 -13.36
CA ALA A 379 -25.08 -19.09 -13.16
C ALA A 379 -24.35 -19.57 -11.90
N PHE A 380 -23.02 -19.57 -11.95
CA PHE A 380 -22.16 -19.94 -10.84
C PHE A 380 -21.68 -18.69 -10.10
N GLY A 381 -21.84 -18.67 -8.79
CA GLY A 381 -21.39 -17.61 -7.89
C GLY A 381 -19.88 -17.55 -7.66
N ILE A 382 -19.11 -18.34 -8.41
CA ILE A 382 -17.65 -18.38 -8.34
C ILE A 382 -17.07 -18.08 -9.72
N GLN A 383 -16.15 -17.11 -9.77
CA GLN A 383 -15.40 -16.75 -10.98
C GLN A 383 -13.91 -17.02 -10.81
N SER A 384 -13.25 -17.23 -11.95
CA SER A 384 -11.80 -17.38 -12.04
C SER A 384 -11.13 -16.01 -12.22
N THR A 385 -9.94 -15.84 -11.66
CA THR A 385 -9.07 -14.70 -11.93
C THR A 385 -7.62 -15.13 -12.03
N ASN A 386 -6.87 -14.47 -12.91
CA ASN A 386 -5.41 -14.57 -12.99
C ASN A 386 -4.70 -13.35 -12.37
N ALA A 387 -5.47 -12.41 -11.82
CA ALA A 387 -4.93 -11.22 -11.18
C ALA A 387 -4.65 -11.48 -9.69
N ASP A 388 -3.77 -10.68 -9.11
CA ASP A 388 -3.31 -10.82 -7.71
C ASP A 388 -4.36 -10.38 -6.66
N TYR A 389 -5.64 -10.26 -7.04
CA TYR A 389 -6.74 -9.94 -6.14
C TYR A 389 -7.71 -11.12 -6.04
N HIS A 390 -8.02 -11.54 -4.82
CA HIS A 390 -9.00 -12.57 -4.52
C HIS A 390 -9.97 -12.04 -3.48
N LEU A 391 -11.25 -12.36 -3.62
CA LEU A 391 -12.27 -11.83 -2.74
C LEU A 391 -13.42 -12.82 -2.56
N LEU A 392 -14.00 -12.81 -1.37
CA LEU A 392 -15.14 -13.61 -0.98
C LEU A 392 -16.33 -12.68 -0.80
N GLY A 393 -17.19 -12.66 -1.81
CA GLY A 393 -18.40 -11.85 -1.85
C GLY A 393 -19.57 -12.44 -1.06
N ASP A 394 -20.77 -11.90 -1.30
CA ASP A 394 -22.02 -12.33 -0.67
C ASP A 394 -22.28 -13.83 -0.78
N THR A 395 -21.93 -14.44 -1.92
CA THR A 395 -22.00 -15.90 -2.15
C THR A 395 -21.29 -16.73 -1.09
N PHE A 396 -20.21 -16.21 -0.50
CA PHE A 396 -19.57 -16.76 0.68
C PHE A 396 -20.14 -16.18 1.98
N LEU A 397 -20.26 -14.85 2.08
CA LEU A 397 -20.62 -14.14 3.31
C LEU A 397 -22.00 -14.52 3.85
N ARG A 398 -22.94 -14.98 3.02
CA ARG A 398 -24.22 -15.55 3.47
C ARG A 398 -24.03 -16.77 4.38
N SER A 399 -23.04 -17.61 4.11
CA SER A 399 -22.76 -18.80 4.90
C SER A 399 -21.85 -18.55 6.11
N ALA A 400 -21.38 -17.32 6.29
CA ALA A 400 -20.51 -16.92 7.39
C ALA A 400 -21.20 -15.90 8.32
N TYR A 401 -20.87 -15.97 9.59
CA TYR A 401 -21.07 -14.87 10.53
C TYR A 401 -19.70 -14.24 10.78
N VAL A 402 -19.59 -12.94 10.49
CA VAL A 402 -18.30 -12.24 10.46
C VAL A 402 -18.33 -11.08 11.45
N VAL A 403 -17.33 -11.01 12.32
CA VAL A 403 -17.08 -9.88 13.22
C VAL A 403 -15.82 -9.19 12.74
N TYR A 404 -15.95 -7.95 12.29
CA TYR A 404 -14.84 -7.10 11.88
C TYR A 404 -14.40 -6.26 13.08
N ASP A 405 -13.21 -6.49 13.60
CA ASP A 405 -12.64 -5.75 14.72
C ASP A 405 -11.41 -4.95 14.24
N LEU A 406 -11.65 -3.68 13.91
CA LEU A 406 -10.63 -2.78 13.35
C LEU A 406 -9.70 -2.19 14.43
N ASP A 407 -10.06 -2.30 15.71
CA ASP A 407 -9.19 -1.89 16.81
C ASP A 407 -8.10 -2.92 17.08
N ASN A 408 -8.47 -4.20 17.06
CA ASN A 408 -7.53 -5.30 17.30
C ASN A 408 -6.96 -5.90 16.01
N ASN A 409 -7.43 -5.46 14.84
CA ASN A 409 -7.07 -5.99 13.51
C ASN A 409 -7.39 -7.49 13.38
N GLN A 410 -8.60 -7.88 13.78
CA GLN A 410 -9.04 -9.27 13.80
C GLN A 410 -10.38 -9.46 13.09
N ILE A 411 -10.57 -10.66 12.52
CA ILE A 411 -11.85 -11.15 12.04
C ILE A 411 -12.31 -12.30 12.93
N GLY A 412 -13.46 -12.16 13.58
CA GLY A 412 -14.18 -13.26 14.19
C GLY A 412 -15.00 -13.98 13.13
N LEU A 413 -14.76 -15.27 12.91
CA LEU A 413 -15.40 -16.05 11.86
C LEU A 413 -16.06 -17.32 12.40
N ALA A 414 -17.33 -17.53 12.06
CA ALA A 414 -18.08 -18.74 12.38
C ALA A 414 -19.08 -19.09 11.28
N GLN A 415 -19.54 -20.35 11.26
CA GLN A 415 -20.58 -20.78 10.34
C GLN A 415 -21.91 -20.07 10.67
N ALA A 416 -22.55 -19.47 9.66
CA ALA A 416 -23.86 -18.85 9.81
C ALA A 416 -24.94 -19.85 10.27
N ASN A 417 -25.87 -19.39 11.10
CA ASN A 417 -27.02 -20.16 11.56
C ASN A 417 -28.31 -19.74 10.84
N PHE A 418 -28.62 -20.38 9.71
CA PHE A 418 -29.87 -20.12 8.97
C PHE A 418 -31.16 -20.45 9.75
N LYS A 419 -31.08 -21.31 10.77
CA LYS A 419 -32.23 -21.63 11.64
C LYS A 419 -32.46 -20.59 12.74
N GLY A 420 -31.55 -19.63 12.91
CA GLY A 420 -31.59 -18.62 13.96
C GLY A 420 -32.70 -17.57 13.81
N ASN A 421 -33.39 -17.52 12.66
CA ASN A 421 -34.50 -16.58 12.45
C ASN A 421 -35.82 -16.99 13.10
N ASP A 422 -36.02 -18.28 13.38
CA ASP A 422 -37.22 -18.75 14.09
C ASP A 422 -37.22 -18.30 15.57
N ALA A 423 -36.06 -17.94 16.13
CA ALA A 423 -35.95 -17.43 17.50
C ALA A 423 -36.40 -15.97 17.64
N ASP A 424 -36.39 -15.17 16.56
CA ASP A 424 -36.73 -13.72 16.59
C ASP A 424 -38.27 -13.51 16.66
N THR A 425 -39.08 -14.55 16.48
CA THR A 425 -40.56 -14.46 16.59
C THR A 425 -41.10 -14.52 18.02
N SER A 426 -40.23 -14.53 19.05
CA SER A 426 -40.66 -14.67 20.45
C SER A 426 -40.16 -13.62 21.45
N SER A 427 -39.53 -12.53 21.02
CA SER A 427 -39.16 -11.44 21.96
C SER A 427 -39.32 -10.03 21.42
N SER A 428 -40.53 -9.72 20.94
CA SER A 428 -41.10 -8.40 21.22
C SER A 428 -41.42 -8.38 22.72
N GLU A 429 -40.68 -7.55 23.48
CA GLU A 429 -40.77 -7.28 24.93
C GLU A 429 -39.55 -7.80 25.75
N GLY A 430 -38.60 -6.88 26.01
CA GLY A 430 -37.85 -6.84 27.27
C GLY A 430 -36.73 -7.86 27.55
N HIS A 431 -36.45 -8.83 26.67
CA HIS A 431 -35.41 -9.86 26.90
C HIS A 431 -34.34 -10.01 25.80
N GLY A 432 -34.23 -9.04 24.87
CA GLY A 432 -33.27 -9.08 23.76
C GLY A 432 -31.77 -9.01 24.13
N ASN A 433 -31.43 -8.75 25.40
CA ASN A 433 -30.04 -8.52 25.84
C ASN A 433 -29.26 -9.77 26.29
N LYS A 434 -29.85 -10.98 26.29
CA LYS A 434 -29.13 -12.16 26.80
C LYS A 434 -28.12 -12.74 25.80
N TYR A 435 -28.41 -12.63 24.51
CA TYR A 435 -27.63 -13.29 23.45
C TYR A 435 -26.81 -12.34 22.60
N ILE A 436 -27.06 -11.03 22.74
CA ILE A 436 -26.23 -9.99 22.18
C ILE A 436 -25.18 -9.60 23.22
N VAL A 437 -23.90 -9.71 22.85
CA VAL A 437 -22.77 -9.44 23.73
C VAL A 437 -21.99 -8.25 23.18
N GLU A 438 -21.87 -7.20 24.00
CA GLU A 438 -21.10 -6.00 23.66
C GLU A 438 -19.60 -6.30 23.68
N LEU A 439 -18.90 -5.81 22.65
CA LEU A 439 -17.46 -5.83 22.55
C LEU A 439 -16.88 -4.61 23.29
N LYS A 440 -15.72 -4.80 23.91
CA LYS A 440 -15.09 -3.75 24.72
C LYS A 440 -13.85 -3.21 24.04
N ALA A 441 -13.64 -1.90 24.21
CA ALA A 441 -12.43 -1.21 23.75
C ALA A 441 -11.16 -1.90 24.27
N GLY A 442 -10.25 -2.24 23.36
CA GLY A 442 -8.92 -2.77 23.68
C GLY A 442 -8.90 -4.21 24.22
N GLU A 443 -10.03 -4.92 24.20
CA GLU A 443 -10.09 -6.36 24.45
C GLU A 443 -10.22 -7.08 23.09
N ALA A 444 -9.43 -8.13 22.85
CA ALA A 444 -9.56 -8.98 21.68
C ALA A 444 -10.93 -9.68 21.65
N ILE A 445 -11.36 -10.13 20.45
CA ILE A 445 -12.64 -10.84 20.28
C ILE A 445 -12.69 -12.04 21.23
N PRO A 446 -13.64 -12.06 22.20
CA PRO A 446 -13.76 -13.20 23.11
C PRO A 446 -14.17 -14.48 22.37
N ALA A 447 -13.73 -15.63 22.89
CA ALA A 447 -14.20 -16.93 22.41
C ALA A 447 -15.69 -17.10 22.75
N PHE A 448 -16.55 -16.73 21.81
CA PHE A 448 -17.99 -16.93 21.92
C PHE A 448 -18.39 -18.28 21.34
N THR A 449 -19.30 -18.97 22.00
CA THR A 449 -19.95 -20.16 21.46
C THR A 449 -21.38 -19.84 21.12
N GLY A 450 -21.73 -19.99 19.84
CA GLY A 450 -23.07 -19.83 19.32
C GLY A 450 -23.92 -21.08 19.54
N VAL A 451 -24.88 -21.31 18.64
CA VAL A 451 -25.83 -22.41 18.75
C VAL A 451 -25.13 -23.76 18.55
N SER A 452 -25.50 -24.77 19.37
CA SER A 452 -25.01 -26.14 19.22
C SER A 452 -25.70 -26.87 18.05
N VAL A 453 -24.94 -27.66 17.29
CA VAL A 453 -25.49 -28.51 16.23
C VAL A 453 -26.32 -29.64 16.86
N THR A 454 -27.65 -29.57 16.77
CA THR A 454 -28.52 -30.73 17.08
C THR A 454 -28.57 -31.67 15.89
N SER A 455 -27.82 -32.77 15.96
CA SER A 455 -28.00 -33.90 15.04
C SER A 455 -29.38 -34.53 15.27
N SER A 456 -30.24 -34.50 14.24
CA SER A 456 -31.39 -35.39 14.19
C SER A 456 -30.92 -36.85 14.22
N ALA A 457 -31.54 -37.62 15.11
CA ALA A 457 -31.13 -38.92 15.64
C ALA A 457 -30.99 -40.06 14.62
N GLU A 458 -30.12 -41.03 14.93
CA GLU A 458 -30.49 -42.46 15.11
C GLU A 458 -29.35 -43.31 15.73
N PRO A 459 -29.61 -44.54 16.22
CA PRO A 459 -29.86 -44.88 17.62
C PRO A 459 -28.64 -45.45 18.37
N SER A 460 -28.76 -45.44 19.70
CA SER A 460 -27.78 -45.92 20.68
C SER A 460 -27.35 -47.38 20.51
N PRO A 461 -26.13 -47.71 20.96
CA PRO A 461 -25.90 -48.95 21.69
C PRO A 461 -25.58 -48.68 23.17
N THR A 462 -26.53 -49.08 24.00
CA THR A 462 -26.34 -49.84 25.25
C THR A 462 -25.19 -49.47 26.20
N SER A 463 -25.60 -48.81 27.30
CA SER A 463 -25.22 -49.05 28.70
C SER A 463 -23.92 -49.82 29.02
N SER A 464 -23.01 -49.19 29.77
CA SER A 464 -22.59 -49.75 31.07
C SER A 464 -21.90 -48.72 31.98
N ALA A 465 -22.48 -48.62 33.18
CA ALA A 465 -21.85 -48.43 34.50
C ALA A 465 -20.78 -47.32 34.72
N SER A 466 -21.24 -46.25 35.36
CA SER A 466 -20.76 -45.75 36.67
C SER A 466 -19.39 -46.26 37.15
N ARG A 467 -18.46 -45.32 37.40
CA ARG A 467 -17.68 -45.27 38.63
C ARG A 467 -17.21 -43.84 38.94
N THR A 468 -17.65 -43.36 40.08
CA THR A 468 -17.14 -42.21 40.81
C THR A 468 -15.78 -42.53 41.43
N SER A 469 -14.86 -41.55 41.43
CA SER A 469 -13.80 -41.46 42.43
C SER A 469 -13.39 -40.00 42.63
N ASN A 470 -13.85 -39.43 43.74
CA ASN A 470 -13.24 -38.28 44.41
C ASN A 470 -11.96 -38.73 45.12
N THR A 471 -10.85 -38.00 44.99
CA THR A 471 -10.09 -37.44 46.13
C THR A 471 -8.98 -36.48 45.66
N PRO A 472 -8.54 -35.52 46.52
CA PRO A 472 -7.90 -34.26 46.12
C PRO A 472 -6.41 -34.13 46.52
N SER A 473 -5.89 -32.92 46.26
CA SER A 473 -4.69 -32.24 46.79
C SER A 473 -3.31 -32.72 46.33
N ASP A 474 -2.52 -31.79 45.76
CA ASP A 474 -1.41 -31.22 46.52
C ASP A 474 -0.89 -29.88 46.00
N THR A 475 -0.56 -29.03 46.98
CA THR A 475 -0.01 -27.67 46.91
C THR A 475 1.51 -27.67 46.80
N ALA A 476 2.08 -26.71 46.07
CA ALA A 476 3.35 -26.09 46.44
C ALA A 476 3.45 -24.65 45.93
N LYS A 477 3.45 -23.70 46.88
CA LYS A 477 3.84 -22.29 46.71
C LYS A 477 5.36 -22.16 46.80
N ALA A 478 5.92 -21.19 46.08
CA ALA A 478 7.09 -20.45 46.53
C ALA A 478 6.93 -18.97 46.19
N THR A 479 7.15 -18.13 47.20
CA THR A 479 7.07 -16.67 47.20
C THR A 479 8.43 -16.15 47.65
N ALA A 480 8.92 -15.05 47.10
CA ALA A 480 9.88 -14.19 47.80
C ALA A 480 9.79 -12.74 47.31
N THR A 481 9.50 -11.85 48.26
CA THR A 481 9.49 -10.39 48.19
C THR A 481 10.71 -9.83 48.94
N GLY A 482 11.11 -8.58 48.65
CA GLY A 482 12.03 -7.83 49.52
C GLY A 482 12.48 -6.47 48.98
N LYS A 483 11.88 -5.38 49.49
CA LYS A 483 12.21 -3.96 49.26
C LYS A 483 13.35 -3.46 50.18
N SER A 484 13.99 -2.33 49.87
CA SER A 484 13.95 -1.10 50.71
C SER A 484 14.69 0.11 50.13
N SER A 485 14.23 1.28 50.57
CA SER A 485 14.46 2.69 50.19
C SER A 485 15.44 3.45 51.09
N VAL A 486 16.02 4.57 50.63
CA VAL A 486 16.30 5.79 51.44
C VAL A 486 16.26 7.05 50.55
N ALA A 487 15.74 8.17 51.07
CA ALA A 487 15.64 9.50 50.46
C ALA A 487 16.34 10.58 51.32
N VAL A 488 16.86 11.69 50.72
CA VAL A 488 17.03 13.03 51.36
C VAL A 488 17.02 14.15 50.28
N SER A 489 16.52 15.33 50.66
CA SER A 489 16.07 16.50 49.87
C SER A 489 17.03 17.72 49.75
N MET A 490 16.58 18.70 48.94
CA MET A 490 16.81 20.18 48.94
C MET A 490 18.00 20.75 48.13
N PHE A 491 17.73 21.62 47.14
CA PHE A 491 17.64 23.10 47.24
C PHE A 491 17.18 23.70 45.89
N ARG A 492 16.47 24.84 45.93
CA ARG A 492 15.94 25.60 44.77
C ARG A 492 16.67 26.96 44.66
N ASN A 493 16.84 27.40 43.40
CA ASN A 493 17.02 28.76 42.85
C ASN A 493 18.40 29.47 42.94
N ILE A 494 18.95 29.87 41.78
CA ILE A 494 19.30 31.26 41.37
C ILE A 494 19.61 31.31 39.86
N ASP A 495 19.46 32.51 39.31
CA ASP A 495 19.02 32.93 37.98
C ASP A 495 20.11 33.10 36.89
N PHE A 496 19.60 33.25 35.66
CA PHE A 496 20.24 33.37 34.36
C PHE A 496 21.08 34.67 34.14
N ARG A 497 22.10 34.50 33.28
CA ARG A 497 22.84 35.51 32.49
C ARG A 497 24.07 36.17 33.13
N VAL A 498 25.09 36.27 32.29
CA VAL A 498 26.35 37.04 32.38
C VAL A 498 27.53 36.32 33.03
N LEU A 499 28.15 35.43 32.25
CA LEU A 499 29.62 35.39 32.07
C LEU A 499 29.96 34.56 30.82
N GLY A 500 29.41 34.99 29.68
CA GLY A 500 30.00 34.72 28.38
C GLY A 500 31.27 35.57 28.23
N ASN A 501 32.40 34.92 27.94
CA ASN A 501 33.54 35.39 27.15
C ASN A 501 34.89 34.73 27.46
N ILE A 502 34.96 33.65 28.25
CA ILE A 502 36.24 32.94 28.47
C ILE A 502 36.10 31.40 28.47
N ILE A 503 35.40 30.81 27.49
CA ILE A 503 35.60 29.40 27.07
C ILE A 503 35.20 29.28 25.59
N MET A 504 36.09 29.65 24.65
CA MET A 504 35.98 29.24 23.23
C MET A 504 37.06 28.20 22.94
N ASN A 505 36.92 27.01 23.53
CA ASN A 505 37.47 25.75 23.04
C ASN A 505 37.07 24.63 24.01
N SER A 506 35.85 24.09 23.88
CA SER A 506 35.49 22.86 24.58
C SER A 506 34.42 22.06 23.82
N ARG A 507 34.88 20.95 23.22
CA ARG A 507 34.15 19.71 22.92
C ARG A 507 32.99 19.82 21.91
N GLN A 508 33.32 19.81 20.62
CA GLN A 508 32.40 19.22 19.65
C GLN A 508 32.25 17.72 19.97
N THR A 509 31.02 17.23 19.99
CA THR A 509 30.73 15.80 20.13
C THR A 509 31.37 15.04 18.96
N PRO A 510 32.06 13.91 19.20
CA PRO A 510 32.68 13.12 18.13
C PRO A 510 31.63 12.73 17.08
N LYS A 511 31.88 13.03 15.79
CA LYS A 511 30.99 12.63 14.70
C LYS A 511 31.48 11.31 14.11
N VAL A 512 30.57 10.34 13.97
CA VAL A 512 30.81 9.00 13.42
C VAL A 512 29.89 8.83 12.21
N ALA A 513 30.50 8.70 11.02
CA ALA A 513 29.77 8.54 9.78
C ALA A 513 29.68 7.05 9.41
N LEU A 514 28.48 6.60 9.02
CA LEU A 514 28.28 5.30 8.37
C LEU A 514 27.75 5.53 6.96
N ILE A 515 28.45 5.00 5.96
CA ILE A 515 28.13 5.20 4.55
C ILE A 515 27.86 3.83 3.91
N THR A 516 26.66 3.62 3.36
CA THR A 516 26.37 2.43 2.53
C THR A 516 26.58 2.75 1.05
N GLY A 517 26.88 1.73 0.24
CA GLY A 517 27.06 1.93 -1.21
C GLY A 517 28.39 2.60 -1.57
N THR A 518 29.45 2.39 -0.80
CA THR A 518 30.77 3.04 -0.99
C THR A 518 31.54 2.60 -2.24
N ASN A 519 31.05 1.59 -2.96
CA ASN A 519 31.50 1.24 -4.32
C ASN A 519 30.80 2.04 -5.41
N GLY A 520 29.67 2.69 -5.12
CA GLY A 520 28.93 3.51 -6.07
C GLY A 520 29.53 4.91 -6.20
N ILE A 521 29.10 5.64 -7.23
CA ILE A 521 29.62 6.96 -7.59
C ILE A 521 29.51 7.95 -6.41
N SER A 522 28.31 8.17 -5.88
CA SER A 522 28.09 9.11 -4.78
C SER A 522 28.73 8.66 -3.47
N GLY A 523 28.58 7.39 -3.10
CA GLY A 523 29.13 6.86 -1.85
C GLY A 523 30.66 6.91 -1.81
N SER A 524 31.33 6.62 -2.94
CA SER A 524 32.78 6.75 -3.06
C SER A 524 33.25 8.20 -2.97
N ALA A 525 32.52 9.12 -3.61
CA ALA A 525 32.80 10.55 -3.53
C ALA A 525 32.62 11.10 -2.11
N LEU A 526 31.53 10.72 -1.42
CA LEU A 526 31.31 11.12 -0.02
C LEU A 526 32.41 10.57 0.88
N LEU A 527 32.80 9.31 0.74
CA LEU A 527 33.87 8.71 1.52
C LEU A 527 35.18 9.51 1.40
N ARG A 528 35.56 9.90 0.17
CA ARG A 528 36.70 10.79 -0.06
C ARG A 528 36.50 12.16 0.56
N GLN A 529 35.30 12.73 0.49
CA GLN A 529 35.01 14.05 1.03
C GLN A 529 35.11 14.07 2.56
N LEU A 530 34.45 13.14 3.28
CA LEU A 530 34.50 13.10 4.74
C LEU A 530 35.93 12.87 5.26
N SER A 531 36.76 12.11 4.53
CA SER A 531 38.17 11.89 4.90
C SER A 531 39.00 13.19 4.91
N LYS A 532 38.55 14.25 4.24
CA LYS A 532 39.25 15.55 4.25
C LYS A 532 38.90 16.38 5.48
N ASN A 533 37.81 16.07 6.18
CA ASN A 533 37.30 16.90 7.27
C ASN A 533 37.55 16.22 8.64
N PRO A 534 38.34 16.84 9.54
CA PRO A 534 38.69 16.27 10.84
C PRO A 534 37.51 16.17 11.82
N VAL A 535 36.35 16.78 11.52
CA VAL A 535 35.15 16.67 12.36
C VAL A 535 34.68 15.22 12.49
N TRP A 536 34.88 14.42 11.44
CA TRP A 536 34.58 12.99 11.43
C TRP A 536 35.70 12.24 12.13
N THR A 537 35.40 11.70 13.29
CA THR A 537 36.37 10.96 14.11
C THR A 537 36.50 9.49 13.70
N ARG A 538 35.45 8.95 13.05
CA ARG A 538 35.38 7.58 12.52
C ARG A 538 34.45 7.57 11.31
N ILE A 539 34.87 6.94 10.22
CA ILE A 539 34.17 6.89 8.93
C ILE A 539 34.06 5.43 8.50
N ILE A 540 32.85 4.90 8.50
CA ILE A 540 32.54 3.49 8.32
C ILE A 540 32.00 3.29 6.91
N ALA A 541 32.77 2.62 6.06
CA ALA A 541 32.41 2.27 4.71
C ALA A 541 31.79 0.87 4.66
N LEU A 542 30.49 0.79 4.33
CA LEU A 542 29.77 -0.47 4.20
C LEU A 542 29.44 -0.80 2.74
N SER A 543 29.84 -1.99 2.32
CA SER A 543 29.40 -2.64 1.08
C SER A 543 29.86 -4.09 1.02
N ARG A 544 29.31 -4.91 0.12
CA ARG A 544 29.67 -6.33 -0.02
C ARG A 544 31.17 -6.57 -0.27
N SER A 545 31.82 -5.69 -1.04
CA SER A 545 33.24 -5.79 -1.39
C SER A 545 33.97 -4.47 -1.13
N PRO A 546 35.29 -4.44 -0.89
CA PRO A 546 36.00 -3.21 -0.61
C PRO A 546 35.91 -2.20 -1.77
N PRO A 547 35.80 -0.88 -1.50
CA PRO A 547 35.94 0.19 -2.49
C PRO A 547 37.23 0.07 -3.29
N SER A 548 37.19 0.34 -4.59
CA SER A 548 38.38 0.28 -5.44
C SER A 548 39.46 1.28 -5.01
N ASN A 549 39.05 2.47 -4.56
CA ASN A 549 39.91 3.56 -4.13
C ASN A 549 39.55 3.99 -2.70
N LEU A 550 39.90 3.15 -1.72
CA LEU A 550 39.71 3.48 -0.30
C LEU A 550 40.74 4.56 0.13
N PRO A 551 40.31 5.69 0.74
CA PRO A 551 41.24 6.70 1.23
C PRO A 551 42.26 6.12 2.22
N SER A 552 43.53 6.49 2.08
CA SER A 552 44.58 6.18 3.07
C SER A 552 44.47 7.10 4.28
N ASP A 553 43.43 6.90 5.10
CA ASP A 553 43.16 7.65 6.33
C ASP A 553 42.82 6.66 7.46
N SER A 554 43.47 6.80 8.62
CA SER A 554 43.28 5.87 9.75
C SER A 554 41.88 5.89 10.36
N ARG A 555 41.08 6.92 10.07
CA ARG A 555 39.68 7.04 10.52
C ARG A 555 38.71 6.29 9.61
N VAL A 556 39.14 5.92 8.41
CA VAL A 556 38.32 5.22 7.42
C VAL A 556 38.47 3.72 7.61
N GLU A 557 37.35 3.05 7.89
CA GLU A 557 37.27 1.61 8.03
C GLU A 557 36.31 1.02 7.00
N PHE A 558 36.68 -0.12 6.40
CA PHE A 558 35.79 -0.87 5.53
C PHE A 558 35.28 -2.10 6.26
N HIS A 559 33.96 -2.33 6.14
CA HIS A 559 33.35 -3.58 6.58
C HIS A 559 32.48 -4.17 5.49
N SER A 560 32.67 -5.47 5.24
CA SER A 560 31.80 -6.24 4.38
C SER A 560 30.51 -6.59 5.10
N LEU A 561 29.38 -6.23 4.49
CA LEU A 561 28.05 -6.55 4.96
C LEU A 561 27.09 -6.65 3.77
N ASP A 562 26.21 -7.65 3.80
CA ASP A 562 25.10 -7.74 2.87
C ASP A 562 23.89 -7.02 3.46
N LEU A 563 23.34 -6.08 2.72
CA LEU A 563 22.25 -5.22 3.18
C LEU A 563 20.88 -5.75 2.72
N THR A 564 20.83 -6.87 1.99
CA THR A 564 19.56 -7.54 1.63
C THR A 564 19.03 -8.44 2.75
N ALA A 565 19.80 -8.61 3.83
CA ALA A 565 19.39 -9.34 5.02
C ALA A 565 18.27 -8.58 5.79
N THR A 566 17.67 -9.26 6.77
CA THR A 566 16.67 -8.66 7.64
C THR A 566 17.29 -7.60 8.57
N ALA A 567 16.48 -6.69 9.10
CA ALA A 567 16.97 -5.66 10.03
C ALA A 567 17.68 -6.24 11.26
N GLY A 568 17.19 -7.36 11.80
CA GLY A 568 17.79 -8.06 12.94
C GLY A 568 19.19 -8.59 12.61
N GLU A 569 19.33 -9.29 11.48
CA GLU A 569 20.63 -9.83 11.04
C GLU A 569 21.65 -8.71 10.75
N ILE A 570 21.21 -7.61 10.15
CA ILE A 570 22.07 -6.42 9.93
C ILE A 570 22.49 -5.84 11.29
N ALA A 571 21.56 -5.69 12.25
CA ALA A 571 21.86 -5.15 13.58
C ALA A 571 22.85 -6.03 14.37
N GLU A 572 22.69 -7.35 14.30
CA GLU A 572 23.62 -8.32 14.88
C GLU A 572 25.02 -8.19 14.25
N ALA A 573 25.08 -8.12 12.92
CA ALA A 573 26.34 -7.99 12.20
C ALA A 573 27.05 -6.65 12.47
N LEU A 574 26.31 -5.53 12.59
CA LEU A 574 26.85 -4.24 12.99
C LEU A 574 27.41 -4.30 14.42
N SER A 575 26.66 -4.89 15.34
CA SER A 575 27.08 -5.05 16.75
C SER A 575 28.32 -5.92 16.88
N ALA A 576 28.39 -7.04 16.16
CA ALA A 576 29.54 -7.95 16.13
C ALA A 576 30.81 -7.30 15.58
N LYS A 577 30.66 -6.23 14.78
CA LYS A 577 31.77 -5.43 14.21
C LYS A 577 32.08 -4.18 15.03
N GLU A 578 31.47 -4.02 16.20
CA GLU A 578 31.60 -2.83 17.06
C GLU A 578 31.20 -1.53 16.32
N ILE A 579 30.24 -1.65 15.40
CA ILE A 579 29.63 -0.53 14.68
C ILE A 579 28.39 -0.11 15.47
N THR A 580 28.63 0.55 16.59
CA THR A 580 27.64 1.19 17.45
C THR A 580 27.99 2.66 17.60
N ASN A 581 27.08 3.45 18.18
CA ASN A 581 27.28 4.89 18.38
C ASN A 581 27.44 5.71 17.07
N VAL A 582 26.83 5.27 15.98
CA VAL A 582 26.80 6.03 14.72
C VAL A 582 26.06 7.34 14.96
N THR A 583 26.59 8.45 14.46
CA THR A 583 25.93 9.76 14.59
C THR A 583 25.32 10.25 13.28
N HIS A 584 25.93 9.92 12.13
CA HIS A 584 25.40 10.30 10.81
C HIS A 584 25.37 9.09 9.90
N PHE A 585 24.19 8.78 9.36
CA PHE A 585 24.00 7.71 8.40
C PHE A 585 23.77 8.29 7.01
N PHE A 586 24.54 7.82 6.03
CA PHE A 586 24.44 8.20 4.62
C PHE A 586 24.12 6.97 3.78
N HIS A 587 22.98 6.98 3.09
CA HIS A 587 22.54 5.86 2.28
C HIS A 587 22.72 6.10 0.78
N TYR A 588 23.56 5.28 0.14
CA TYR A 588 23.77 5.26 -1.32
C TYR A 588 23.73 3.84 -1.92
N ALA A 589 23.40 2.83 -1.12
CA ALA A 589 23.29 1.47 -1.65
C ALA A 589 22.09 1.38 -2.58
N TYR A 590 22.29 0.75 -3.74
CA TYR A 590 21.30 0.64 -4.79
C TYR A 590 21.50 -0.66 -5.56
N ILE A 591 20.40 -1.35 -5.88
CA ILE A 591 20.34 -2.53 -6.73
C ILE A 591 19.61 -2.11 -8.01
N HIS A 592 20.33 -2.14 -9.13
CA HIS A 592 19.76 -1.85 -10.43
C HIS A 592 19.09 -3.08 -11.03
N THR A 593 17.97 -2.86 -11.70
CA THR A 593 17.40 -3.79 -12.68
C THR A 593 17.47 -3.10 -14.03
N ASP A 594 17.95 -3.81 -15.04
CA ASP A 594 18.13 -3.29 -16.40
C ASP A 594 16.80 -2.77 -16.99
N TYR A 595 16.87 -1.74 -17.83
CA TYR A 595 15.70 -1.01 -18.31
C TYR A 595 14.86 -1.82 -19.32
N ASP A 596 15.46 -2.80 -19.99
CA ASP A 596 14.78 -3.72 -20.90
C ASP A 596 13.99 -4.83 -20.17
N HIS A 597 14.15 -4.94 -18.85
CA HIS A 597 13.39 -5.91 -18.05
C HIS A 597 11.91 -5.52 -17.99
N PRO A 598 10.96 -6.45 -18.29
CA PRO A 598 9.52 -6.14 -18.41
C PRO A 598 8.87 -5.65 -17.12
N HIS A 599 9.55 -5.79 -15.98
CA HIS A 599 9.13 -5.32 -14.65
C HIS A 599 10.25 -4.58 -13.91
N HIS A 600 11.04 -3.79 -14.63
CA HIS A 600 12.23 -3.16 -14.06
C HIS A 600 11.92 -2.26 -12.85
N LEU A 601 10.80 -1.51 -12.88
CA LEU A 601 10.39 -0.65 -11.78
C LEU A 601 9.98 -1.45 -10.55
N GLU A 602 9.21 -2.52 -10.73
CA GLU A 602 8.77 -3.43 -9.67
C GLU A 602 9.96 -4.13 -9.00
N GLU A 603 10.90 -4.64 -9.78
CA GLU A 603 12.09 -5.31 -9.25
C GLU A 603 13.03 -4.33 -8.56
N MET A 604 13.26 -3.14 -9.15
CA MET A 604 14.00 -2.09 -8.45
C MET A 604 13.34 -1.74 -7.11
N THR A 605 12.03 -1.70 -7.09
CA THR A 605 11.22 -1.39 -5.93
C THR A 605 11.32 -2.44 -4.82
N LYS A 606 11.06 -3.69 -5.18
CA LYS A 606 11.20 -4.88 -4.33
C LYS A 606 12.60 -4.99 -3.71
N ASN A 607 13.64 -4.65 -4.47
CA ASN A 607 15.01 -4.82 -4.01
C ASN A 607 15.52 -3.64 -3.17
N ASN A 608 15.19 -2.39 -3.53
CA ASN A 608 15.81 -1.21 -2.89
C ASN A 608 15.10 -0.72 -1.63
N VAL A 609 13.84 -1.07 -1.44
CA VAL A 609 13.11 -0.60 -0.27
C VAL A 609 13.55 -1.33 0.99
N PRO A 610 13.48 -2.67 1.08
CA PRO A 610 14.06 -3.41 2.20
C PRO A 610 15.54 -3.08 2.41
N LEU A 611 16.30 -2.84 1.32
CA LEU A 611 17.71 -2.45 1.40
C LEU A 611 17.93 -1.19 2.24
N PHE A 612 17.08 -0.18 2.09
CA PHE A 612 17.13 1.03 2.92
C PHE A 612 16.48 0.78 4.28
N THR A 613 15.28 0.19 4.29
CA THR A 613 14.45 0.17 5.48
C THR A 613 14.98 -0.77 6.55
N ASN A 614 15.46 -1.95 6.16
CA ASN A 614 16.14 -2.86 7.08
C ASN A 614 17.44 -2.25 7.61
N THR A 615 18.21 -1.57 6.75
CA THR A 615 19.48 -0.95 7.15
C THR A 615 19.27 0.20 8.13
N LEU A 616 18.31 1.09 7.87
CA LEU A 616 18.02 2.19 8.78
C LEU A 616 17.43 1.68 10.11
N THR A 617 16.54 0.67 10.09
CA THR A 617 16.07 0.01 11.31
C THR A 617 17.23 -0.58 12.10
N ALA A 618 18.17 -1.27 11.46
CA ALA A 618 19.33 -1.84 12.14
C ALA A 618 20.25 -0.78 12.77
N ILE A 619 20.44 0.36 12.09
CA ILE A 619 21.19 1.50 12.63
C ILE A 619 20.43 2.15 13.79
N ASP A 620 19.12 2.30 13.68
CA ASP A 620 18.27 2.79 14.78
C ASP A 620 18.37 1.86 15.99
N LEU A 621 18.36 0.53 15.81
CA LEU A 621 18.50 -0.43 16.92
C LEU A 621 19.88 -0.37 17.60
N THR A 622 20.95 -0.18 16.83
CA THR A 622 22.33 -0.22 17.34
C THR A 622 22.87 1.14 17.79
N SER A 623 22.25 2.23 17.35
CA SER A 623 22.76 3.60 17.50
C SER A 623 21.66 4.62 17.80
N ARG A 624 20.47 4.20 18.29
CA ARG A 624 19.31 5.08 18.57
C ARG A 624 19.68 6.39 19.26
N ASP A 625 20.42 6.27 20.36
CA ASP A 625 20.68 7.39 21.28
C ASP A 625 21.81 8.31 20.77
N SER A 626 22.62 7.84 19.81
CA SER A 626 23.74 8.59 19.25
C SER A 626 23.44 9.18 17.88
N LEU A 627 22.47 8.63 17.16
CA LEU A 627 22.11 9.06 15.81
C LEU A 627 21.60 10.50 15.87
N GLN A 628 22.08 11.34 14.95
CA GLN A 628 21.79 12.77 14.88
C GLN A 628 21.25 13.17 13.51
N ARG A 629 21.76 12.54 12.45
CA ARG A 629 21.33 12.81 11.07
C ARG A 629 21.23 11.54 10.23
N VAL A 630 20.13 11.39 9.49
CA VAL A 630 19.99 10.43 8.40
C VAL A 630 19.94 11.16 7.07
N ILE A 631 20.77 10.76 6.12
CA ILE A 631 20.81 11.35 4.78
C ILE A 631 20.54 10.27 3.75
N LEU A 632 19.44 10.43 3.01
CA LEU A 632 19.02 9.56 1.92
C LEU A 632 19.28 10.26 0.59
N GLN A 633 19.99 9.60 -0.34
CA GLN A 633 20.05 10.08 -1.73
C GLN A 633 18.97 9.40 -2.56
N THR A 634 18.04 10.19 -3.09
CA THR A 634 17.09 9.77 -4.12
C THR A 634 17.57 10.29 -5.48
N GLY A 635 16.81 11.13 -6.18
CA GLY A 635 17.25 11.77 -7.41
C GLY A 635 16.12 12.16 -8.34
N GLY A 636 16.48 12.50 -9.58
CA GLY A 636 15.55 12.99 -10.60
C GLY A 636 14.33 12.12 -10.88
N LYS A 637 14.37 10.81 -10.59
CA LYS A 637 13.20 9.92 -10.74
C LYS A 637 12.03 10.32 -9.80
N ASN A 638 12.28 11.05 -8.71
CA ASN A 638 11.22 11.69 -7.90
C ASN A 638 10.31 12.61 -8.73
N TYR A 639 10.81 13.07 -9.87
CA TYR A 639 10.13 13.96 -10.80
C TYR A 639 9.74 13.30 -12.11
N GLY A 640 9.88 11.97 -12.22
CA GLY A 640 9.56 11.22 -13.45
C GLY A 640 10.66 11.25 -14.50
N LEU A 641 11.88 11.68 -14.15
CA LEU A 641 13.02 11.68 -15.07
C LEU A 641 13.20 10.28 -15.70
N LEU A 642 13.32 10.23 -17.03
CA LEU A 642 13.45 9.04 -17.90
C LEU A 642 12.17 8.24 -18.18
N THR A 643 11.07 8.54 -17.51
CA THR A 643 9.88 7.68 -17.59
C THR A 643 8.62 8.44 -17.95
N SER A 644 8.52 9.72 -17.58
CA SER A 644 7.36 10.56 -17.88
C SER A 644 7.75 12.04 -18.05
N PRO A 645 6.85 12.88 -18.59
CA PRO A 645 6.99 14.32 -18.49
C PRO A 645 7.15 14.76 -17.02
N PRO A 646 7.97 15.78 -16.74
CA PRO A 646 8.07 16.34 -15.41
C PRO A 646 6.75 16.99 -14.99
N ALA A 647 6.39 16.83 -13.72
CA ALA A 647 5.16 17.42 -13.15
C ALA A 647 5.17 18.96 -13.16
N SER A 648 6.36 19.59 -13.19
CA SER A 648 6.54 21.04 -13.30
C SER A 648 7.89 21.38 -13.96
N VAL A 649 8.02 22.58 -14.52
CA VAL A 649 9.31 23.10 -15.02
C VAL A 649 9.42 24.58 -14.62
N PRO A 650 10.47 25.00 -13.88
CA PRO A 650 11.56 24.18 -13.35
C PRO A 650 11.10 23.27 -12.21
N LEU A 651 11.77 22.14 -12.05
CA LEU A 651 11.52 21.15 -11.00
C LEU A 651 11.91 21.70 -9.62
N THR A 652 10.96 21.71 -8.69
CA THR A 652 11.12 22.22 -7.33
C THR A 652 10.87 21.11 -6.30
N GLU A 653 11.45 21.22 -5.11
CA GLU A 653 11.34 20.18 -4.10
C GLU A 653 9.93 19.99 -3.55
N ASP A 654 9.04 20.98 -3.66
CA ASP A 654 7.63 20.90 -3.27
C ASP A 654 6.71 20.27 -4.33
N ALA A 655 7.24 19.89 -5.50
CA ALA A 655 6.46 19.20 -6.51
C ALA A 655 5.83 17.92 -5.96
N HIS A 656 4.58 17.67 -6.36
CA HIS A 656 3.87 16.43 -6.03
C HIS A 656 4.60 15.22 -6.60
N ARG A 657 4.47 14.07 -5.94
CA ARG A 657 4.94 12.79 -6.45
C ARG A 657 4.32 12.53 -7.82
N VAL A 658 5.12 12.02 -8.75
CA VAL A 658 4.64 11.66 -10.08
C VAL A 658 3.64 10.51 -10.00
N THR A 659 2.48 10.71 -10.62
CA THR A 659 1.39 9.73 -10.70
C THR A 659 1.31 9.02 -12.06
N ASP A 660 2.19 9.38 -12.99
CA ASP A 660 2.28 8.72 -14.30
C ASP A 660 2.65 7.24 -14.12
N PRO A 661 1.84 6.29 -14.62
CA PRO A 661 2.10 4.87 -14.49
C PRO A 661 3.46 4.43 -15.02
N ARG A 662 4.02 5.13 -16.02
CA ARG A 662 5.36 4.83 -16.55
C ARG A 662 6.48 5.05 -15.54
N SER A 663 6.21 5.87 -14.53
CA SER A 663 7.14 6.23 -13.46
C SER A 663 6.84 5.48 -12.15
N LEU A 664 5.85 4.57 -12.15
CA LEU A 664 5.42 3.83 -10.98
C LEU A 664 5.58 2.32 -11.20
N PRO A 665 5.97 1.56 -10.16
CA PRO A 665 6.31 2.03 -8.81
C PRO A 665 7.66 2.75 -8.73
N ASN A 666 7.74 3.78 -7.89
CA ASN A 666 8.98 4.49 -7.61
C ASN A 666 9.44 4.26 -6.17
N PHE A 667 10.48 3.44 -6.02
CA PHE A 667 11.05 3.05 -4.73
C PHE A 667 11.52 4.23 -3.86
N TYR A 668 11.83 5.39 -4.44
CA TYR A 668 12.19 6.59 -3.67
C TYR A 668 11.06 7.02 -2.73
N TYR A 669 9.82 7.05 -3.21
CA TYR A 669 8.68 7.50 -2.41
C TYR A 669 8.51 6.69 -1.14
N HIS A 670 8.77 5.40 -1.26
CA HIS A 670 8.63 4.45 -0.17
C HIS A 670 9.80 4.49 0.83
N GLN A 671 11.00 4.78 0.35
CA GLN A 671 12.13 5.10 1.22
C GLN A 671 11.90 6.42 1.97
N GLU A 672 11.33 7.43 1.31
CA GLU A 672 10.95 8.70 1.94
C GLU A 672 9.87 8.51 3.01
N ASP A 673 8.80 7.76 2.70
CA ASP A 673 7.70 7.47 3.64
C ASP A 673 8.22 6.77 4.89
N PHE A 674 9.16 5.83 4.73
CA PHE A 674 9.81 5.22 5.88
C PHE A 674 10.65 6.19 6.70
N LEU A 675 11.51 6.94 6.02
CA LEU A 675 12.37 7.90 6.68
C LEU A 675 11.55 8.88 7.52
N TRP A 676 10.44 9.38 6.98
CA TRP A 676 9.54 10.30 7.68
C TRP A 676 8.84 9.64 8.85
N SER A 677 8.18 8.49 8.62
CA SER A 677 7.47 7.74 9.66
C SER A 677 8.38 7.40 10.85
N LEU A 678 9.60 6.90 10.59
CA LEU A 678 10.53 6.58 11.66
C LEU A 678 11.06 7.85 12.36
N SER A 679 11.25 8.95 11.62
CA SER A 679 11.77 10.19 12.20
C SER A 679 10.80 10.88 13.16
N GLU A 680 9.49 10.69 13.00
CA GLU A 680 8.46 11.27 13.89
C GLU A 680 8.59 10.76 15.33
N GLU A 681 9.12 9.56 15.50
CA GLU A 681 9.35 8.93 16.80
C GLU A 681 10.79 9.08 17.31
N ARG A 682 11.63 9.89 16.66
CA ARG A 682 13.07 9.96 16.95
C ARG A 682 13.54 11.40 17.11
N SER A 683 14.70 11.54 17.76
CA SER A 683 15.33 12.84 18.03
C SER A 683 16.31 13.27 16.94
N TRP A 684 16.74 12.36 16.08
CA TRP A 684 17.58 12.66 14.93
C TRP A 684 16.77 13.35 13.83
N SER A 685 17.47 14.13 13.01
CA SER A 685 16.90 14.82 11.86
C SER A 685 17.26 14.13 10.55
N TRP A 686 16.61 14.50 9.46
CA TRP A 686 16.88 13.90 8.16
C TRP A 686 17.12 14.92 7.05
N ASN A 687 17.78 14.47 5.99
CA ASN A 687 17.85 15.17 4.71
C ASN A 687 17.71 14.21 3.55
N ILE A 688 17.10 14.68 2.46
CA ILE A 688 17.06 13.96 1.19
C ILE A 688 17.80 14.80 0.15
N THR A 689 18.75 14.20 -0.57
CA THR A 689 19.45 14.85 -1.69
C THR A 689 18.98 14.30 -3.02
N MET A 690 18.58 15.18 -3.93
CA MET A 690 17.97 14.83 -5.22
C MET A 690 18.85 15.27 -6.40
N PRO A 691 19.88 14.50 -6.76
CA PRO A 691 20.71 14.76 -7.93
C PRO A 691 20.07 14.30 -9.25
N PHE A 692 20.58 14.85 -10.35
CA PHE A 692 20.21 14.55 -11.74
C PHE A 692 21.45 14.14 -12.53
N TRP A 693 21.33 13.12 -13.38
CA TRP A 693 22.40 12.67 -14.30
C TRP A 693 23.80 12.68 -13.68
N ILE A 694 23.99 11.86 -12.65
CA ILE A 694 25.19 11.93 -11.80
C ILE A 694 26.46 11.70 -12.64
N SER A 695 27.36 12.69 -12.60
CA SER A 695 28.64 12.69 -13.29
C SER A 695 29.75 12.27 -12.33
N GLY A 696 30.32 11.10 -12.57
CA GLY A 696 31.47 10.58 -11.82
C GLY A 696 31.84 9.18 -12.29
N TYR A 697 33.00 8.66 -11.87
CA TYR A 697 33.39 7.28 -12.18
C TYR A 697 33.97 6.59 -10.95
N VAL A 698 33.93 5.26 -10.98
CA VAL A 698 34.49 4.34 -10.00
C VAL A 698 35.05 3.14 -10.74
N GLY A 699 36.02 2.42 -10.17
CA GLY A 699 36.68 1.27 -10.81
C GLY A 699 35.83 -0.01 -10.86
N LYS A 700 34.50 0.12 -10.78
CA LYS A 700 33.48 -0.93 -10.85
C LYS A 700 32.26 -0.39 -11.62
N SER A 701 31.38 -1.26 -12.10
CA SER A 701 30.12 -0.82 -12.70
C SER A 701 29.29 -0.04 -11.66
N GLY A 702 28.84 1.17 -12.03
CA GLY A 702 28.14 2.09 -11.13
C GLY A 702 27.01 2.87 -11.81
N ASN A 703 26.53 2.43 -12.97
CA ASN A 703 25.53 3.12 -13.80
C ASN A 703 25.90 4.58 -14.11
N SER A 704 27.16 4.82 -14.46
CA SER A 704 27.64 6.16 -14.82
C SER A 704 27.52 6.39 -16.32
N TRP A 705 26.63 7.31 -16.70
CA TRP A 705 26.50 7.70 -18.10
C TRP A 705 27.77 8.39 -18.63
N VAL A 706 28.46 9.20 -17.80
CA VAL A 706 29.73 9.87 -18.15
C VAL A 706 30.85 8.85 -18.40
N THR A 707 30.89 7.76 -17.63
CA THR A 707 31.88 6.70 -17.82
C THR A 707 31.65 5.97 -19.15
N SER A 708 30.41 5.58 -19.44
CA SER A 708 30.03 4.98 -20.72
C SER A 708 30.32 5.92 -21.89
N ALA A 709 30.01 7.21 -21.75
CA ALA A 709 30.32 8.23 -22.75
C ALA A 709 31.83 8.33 -23.01
N ALA A 710 32.66 8.39 -21.96
CA ALA A 710 34.11 8.46 -22.11
C ALA A 710 34.68 7.28 -22.92
N ILE A 711 34.18 6.06 -22.66
CA ILE A 711 34.59 4.85 -23.39
C ILE A 711 34.07 4.88 -24.83
N TYR A 712 32.82 5.26 -25.04
CA TYR A 712 32.22 5.40 -26.38
C TYR A 712 33.00 6.40 -27.24
N PHE A 713 33.27 7.60 -26.73
CA PHE A 713 34.06 8.60 -27.45
C PHE A 713 35.52 8.14 -27.69
N SER A 714 36.10 7.38 -26.76
CA SER A 714 37.41 6.76 -26.97
C SER A 714 37.39 5.72 -28.10
N LEU A 715 36.33 4.91 -28.19
CA LEU A 715 36.12 3.98 -29.30
C LEU A 715 35.94 4.73 -30.63
N CYS A 716 35.10 5.77 -30.68
CA CYS A 716 34.92 6.62 -31.86
C CYS A 716 36.26 7.21 -32.33
N GLN A 717 37.03 7.79 -31.40
CA GLN A 717 38.34 8.37 -31.68
C GLN A 717 39.31 7.32 -32.26
N ALA A 718 39.42 6.15 -31.60
CA ALA A 718 40.35 5.11 -32.00
C ALA A 718 39.98 4.45 -33.34
N LEU A 719 38.69 4.39 -33.66
CA LEU A 719 38.16 3.83 -34.91
C LEU A 719 37.97 4.87 -36.02
N ASN A 720 38.30 6.14 -35.76
CA ASN A 720 38.12 7.26 -36.68
C ASN A 720 36.66 7.36 -37.18
N LYS A 721 35.70 7.24 -36.26
CA LYS A 721 34.26 7.37 -36.49
C LYS A 721 33.71 8.63 -35.79
N PRO A 722 32.66 9.26 -36.33
CA PRO A 722 31.93 10.27 -35.59
C PRO A 722 31.20 9.64 -34.40
N ALA A 723 30.96 10.42 -33.35
CA ALA A 723 30.10 10.07 -32.23
C ALA A 723 28.65 10.48 -32.53
N ILE A 724 27.81 9.51 -32.84
CA ILE A 724 26.40 9.72 -33.21
C ILE A 724 25.53 9.72 -31.95
N PHE A 725 24.76 10.79 -31.76
CA PHE A 725 23.69 10.89 -30.77
C PHE A 725 22.36 10.39 -31.37
N PRO A 726 21.61 9.50 -30.69
CA PRO A 726 20.32 9.02 -31.15
C PRO A 726 19.25 10.12 -30.99
N GLY A 727 19.01 10.85 -32.08
CA GLY A 727 17.97 11.87 -32.16
C GLY A 727 16.57 11.27 -32.01
N GLY A 728 15.72 11.95 -31.24
CA GLY A 728 14.33 11.52 -30.99
C GLY A 728 13.44 11.51 -32.24
N GLU A 729 12.15 11.18 -32.06
CA GLU A 729 11.21 10.99 -33.18
C GLU A 729 10.75 12.29 -33.86
N ASP A 730 10.85 13.44 -33.15
CA ASP A 730 10.31 14.72 -33.60
C ASP A 730 11.07 15.42 -34.75
N GLU A 731 10.31 16.14 -35.58
CA GLU A 731 10.79 16.86 -36.77
C GLU A 731 11.78 18.01 -36.50
N TYR A 732 11.85 18.49 -35.26
CA TYR A 732 12.61 19.67 -34.83
C TYR A 732 13.75 19.37 -33.84
N TYR A 733 14.46 18.24 -33.99
CA TYR A 733 15.57 17.86 -33.10
C TYR A 733 15.16 17.83 -31.61
N GLY A 734 14.05 17.15 -31.29
CA GLY A 734 13.60 16.91 -29.91
C GLY A 734 14.73 16.37 -29.01
N LYS A 735 14.60 16.52 -27.68
CA LYS A 735 15.59 16.28 -26.60
C LYS A 735 16.99 16.90 -26.73
N TRP A 736 17.58 16.93 -27.91
CA TRP A 736 18.91 17.44 -28.21
C TRP A 736 19.11 18.87 -27.71
N ASP A 737 18.12 19.73 -27.94
CA ASP A 737 18.11 21.14 -27.54
C ASP A 737 17.32 21.43 -26.25
N LYS A 738 16.83 20.41 -25.55
CA LYS A 738 16.06 20.61 -24.31
C LYS A 738 17.01 20.82 -23.12
N GLY A 739 16.64 21.76 -22.25
CA GLY A 739 17.40 22.06 -21.04
C GLY A 739 17.51 20.85 -20.11
N GLN A 740 18.72 20.53 -19.67
CA GLN A 740 19.10 19.44 -18.78
C GLN A 740 20.05 19.97 -17.69
N HIS A 741 19.89 19.45 -16.48
CA HIS A 741 20.86 19.62 -15.41
C HIS A 741 21.58 18.30 -15.11
N PHE A 742 22.86 18.42 -14.79
CA PHE A 742 23.72 17.31 -14.38
C PHE A 742 24.23 17.57 -12.97
N SER A 743 24.73 16.54 -12.30
CA SER A 743 25.16 16.64 -10.91
C SER A 743 26.49 15.97 -10.73
N THR A 744 27.52 16.77 -10.50
CA THR A 744 28.87 16.24 -10.33
C THR A 744 29.03 15.57 -8.96
N SER A 745 29.53 14.33 -8.96
CA SER A 745 29.59 13.46 -7.77
C SER A 745 30.32 14.05 -6.56
N TRP A 746 31.43 14.77 -6.75
CA TRP A 746 32.12 15.45 -5.64
C TRP A 746 31.40 16.71 -5.17
N VAL A 747 30.62 17.39 -6.04
CA VAL A 747 29.77 18.51 -5.63
C VAL A 747 28.61 18.00 -4.78
N ILE A 748 28.00 16.88 -5.17
CA ILE A 748 27.00 16.18 -4.34
C ILE A 748 27.61 15.83 -2.98
N ALA A 749 28.81 15.25 -2.94
CA ALA A 749 29.47 14.88 -1.70
C ALA A 749 29.72 16.07 -0.76
N GLU A 750 30.22 17.20 -1.28
CA GLU A 750 30.41 18.42 -0.50
C GLU A 750 29.08 18.99 0.01
N PHE A 751 28.04 18.98 -0.83
CA PHE A 751 26.70 19.42 -0.44
C PHE A 751 26.09 18.53 0.65
N THR A 752 26.21 17.21 0.52
CA THR A 752 25.74 16.26 1.51
C THR A 752 26.46 16.42 2.85
N GLU A 753 27.78 16.62 2.85
CA GLU A 753 28.51 16.92 4.09
C GLU A 753 28.06 18.26 4.70
N TRP A 754 27.87 19.29 3.88
CA TRP A 754 27.34 20.57 4.34
C TRP A 754 25.97 20.41 5.02
N LEU A 755 25.03 19.68 4.41
CA LEU A 755 23.73 19.38 5.01
C LEU A 755 23.87 18.64 6.35
N ALA A 756 24.73 17.62 6.39
CA ALA A 756 24.94 16.79 7.56
C ALA A 756 25.47 17.57 8.77
N LEU A 757 26.29 18.60 8.52
CA LEU A 757 26.89 19.44 9.55
C LEU A 757 26.10 20.72 9.84
N ASN A 758 25.07 21.03 9.05
CA ASN A 758 24.28 22.23 9.20
C ASN A 758 23.12 22.01 10.19
N GLU A 759 23.18 22.73 11.31
CA GLU A 759 22.23 22.61 12.41
C GLU A 759 21.04 23.59 12.33
N GLU A 760 20.98 24.44 11.30
CA GLU A 760 19.89 25.39 11.10
C GLU A 760 18.54 24.66 10.93
N PRO A 761 17.48 25.09 11.64
CA PRO A 761 16.15 24.46 11.54
C PRO A 761 15.58 24.45 10.12
N THR A 762 15.95 25.43 9.29
CA THR A 762 15.54 25.52 7.88
C THR A 762 16.21 24.51 6.97
N VAL A 763 17.26 23.83 7.46
CA VAL A 763 17.99 22.78 6.73
C VAL A 763 17.59 21.39 7.21
N LYS A 764 17.32 21.22 8.51
CA LYS A 764 16.86 19.95 9.07
C LYS A 764 15.50 19.54 8.51
N ASN A 765 15.33 18.23 8.31
CA ASN A 765 14.07 17.62 7.87
C ASN A 765 13.59 18.20 6.53
N GLN A 766 14.52 18.35 5.59
CA GLN A 766 14.27 18.91 4.27
C GLN A 766 14.86 18.03 3.17
N LYS A 767 14.11 17.95 2.06
CA LYS A 767 14.63 17.54 0.76
C LYS A 767 15.22 18.73 -0.01
N PHE A 768 16.32 18.49 -0.72
CA PHE A 768 17.01 19.48 -1.54
C PHE A 768 17.40 18.90 -2.90
N ASN A 769 17.12 19.65 -3.96
CA ASN A 769 17.76 19.47 -5.25
C ASN A 769 19.26 19.74 -5.12
N ILE A 770 20.07 19.02 -5.90
CA ILE A 770 21.50 19.30 -6.03
C ILE A 770 21.95 19.04 -7.46
N VAL A 771 22.22 20.11 -8.19
CA VAL A 771 22.70 20.09 -9.57
C VAL A 771 23.85 21.08 -9.73
N ASP A 772 24.63 20.89 -10.78
CA ASP A 772 25.61 21.85 -11.27
C ASP A 772 24.86 23.11 -11.76
N GLU A 773 25.50 24.29 -11.72
CA GLU A 773 24.77 25.56 -11.97
C GLU A 773 24.29 25.69 -13.41
N THR A 774 25.09 25.19 -14.35
CA THR A 774 24.88 25.40 -15.76
C THR A 774 23.69 24.57 -16.25
N VAL A 775 22.59 25.25 -16.59
CA VAL A 775 21.56 24.66 -17.47
C VAL A 775 22.25 24.36 -18.81
N THR A 776 22.32 23.09 -19.17
CA THR A 776 22.94 22.61 -20.42
C THR A 776 21.88 21.97 -21.31
N THR A 777 22.27 21.51 -22.49
CA THR A 777 21.46 20.63 -23.33
C THR A 777 22.26 19.35 -23.65
N PHE A 778 21.60 18.33 -24.20
CA PHE A 778 22.35 17.18 -24.72
C PHE A 778 23.31 17.59 -25.84
N ARG A 779 22.95 18.59 -26.65
CA ARG A 779 23.87 19.21 -27.62
C ARG A 779 25.15 19.71 -26.95
N ASP A 780 25.01 20.59 -25.97
CA ASP A 780 26.16 21.24 -25.32
C ASP A 780 27.12 20.22 -24.73
N VAL A 781 26.56 19.21 -24.06
CA VAL A 781 27.29 18.14 -23.41
C VAL A 781 27.95 17.21 -24.43
N TRP A 782 27.21 16.72 -25.41
CA TRP A 782 27.73 15.77 -26.40
C TRP A 782 28.82 16.40 -27.27
N GLU A 783 28.58 17.61 -27.77
CA GLU A 783 29.59 18.38 -28.51
C GLU A 783 30.77 18.78 -27.61
N GLY A 784 30.52 19.06 -26.32
CA GLY A 784 31.57 19.33 -25.33
C GLY A 784 32.52 18.14 -25.13
N ILE A 785 31.97 16.94 -24.97
CA ILE A 785 32.73 15.69 -24.89
C ILE A 785 33.48 15.45 -26.21
N GLY A 786 32.82 15.65 -27.36
CA GLY A 786 33.45 15.55 -28.68
C GLY A 786 34.66 16.45 -28.84
N ARG A 787 34.57 17.72 -28.41
CA ARG A 787 35.71 18.65 -28.39
C ARG A 787 36.84 18.16 -27.50
N TYR A 788 36.54 17.62 -26.32
CA TYR A 788 37.57 17.09 -25.40
C TYR A 788 38.31 15.88 -25.98
N PHE A 789 37.60 14.96 -26.65
CA PHE A 789 38.17 13.77 -27.26
C PHE A 789 38.67 13.99 -28.71
N GLY A 790 38.45 15.17 -29.29
CA GLY A 790 38.79 15.44 -30.69
C GLY A 790 37.98 14.60 -31.69
N VAL A 791 36.72 14.30 -31.37
CA VAL A 791 35.81 13.47 -32.15
C VAL A 791 34.70 14.33 -32.75
N GLU A 792 34.42 14.16 -34.05
CA GLU A 792 33.28 14.78 -34.71
C GLU A 792 31.97 14.23 -34.12
N THR A 793 31.02 15.09 -33.78
CA THR A 793 29.71 14.67 -33.26
C THR A 793 28.62 14.85 -34.30
N LYS A 794 27.69 13.89 -34.37
CA LYS A 794 26.52 13.93 -35.26
C LYS A 794 25.26 13.59 -34.48
N VAL A 795 24.10 13.95 -35.03
CA VAL A 795 22.80 13.54 -34.53
C VAL A 795 22.05 12.84 -35.66
N GLU A 796 21.53 11.64 -35.40
CA GLU A 796 20.78 10.86 -36.37
C GLU A 796 19.49 10.33 -35.73
N ARG A 797 18.37 10.42 -36.44
CA ARG A 797 17.08 9.93 -35.94
C ARG A 797 16.96 8.43 -36.05
N LYS A 798 16.27 7.82 -35.08
CA LYS A 798 16.02 6.36 -35.05
C LYS A 798 17.33 5.58 -35.20
N TYR A 799 18.41 6.12 -34.64
CA TYR A 799 19.73 5.55 -34.70
C TYR A 799 19.85 4.47 -33.63
N ASP A 800 20.20 3.25 -34.04
CA ASP A 800 20.41 2.14 -33.13
C ASP A 800 21.81 2.22 -32.50
N LEU A 801 21.94 3.10 -31.50
CA LEU A 801 23.19 3.30 -30.77
C LEU A 801 23.61 2.01 -30.04
N MET A 802 22.67 1.21 -29.57
CA MET A 802 22.96 -0.04 -28.85
C MET A 802 23.72 -1.02 -29.76
N SER A 803 23.22 -1.26 -30.98
CA SER A 803 23.90 -2.13 -31.94
C SER A 803 25.28 -1.60 -32.32
N GLU A 804 25.45 -0.27 -32.46
CA GLU A 804 26.75 0.31 -32.78
C GLU A 804 27.76 0.08 -31.64
N VAL A 805 27.42 0.41 -30.39
CA VAL A 805 28.37 0.27 -29.27
C VAL A 805 28.76 -1.19 -29.05
N LYS A 806 27.83 -2.14 -29.27
CA LYS A 806 28.08 -3.58 -29.22
C LYS A 806 28.97 -4.11 -30.34
N GLU A 807 28.96 -3.47 -31.50
CA GLU A 807 29.93 -3.81 -32.55
C GLU A 807 31.30 -3.19 -32.24
N MET A 808 31.33 -1.95 -31.77
CA MET A 808 32.58 -1.23 -31.47
C MET A 808 33.34 -1.83 -30.29
N GLU A 809 32.66 -2.37 -29.28
CA GLU A 809 33.32 -2.96 -28.10
C GLU A 809 34.21 -4.18 -28.46
N LYS A 810 33.93 -4.86 -29.58
CA LYS A 810 34.75 -5.97 -30.11
C LYS A 810 36.16 -5.52 -30.48
N GLU A 811 36.35 -4.24 -30.76
CA GLU A 811 37.66 -3.67 -31.09
C GLU A 811 38.45 -3.21 -29.85
N TRP A 812 37.82 -3.17 -28.67
CA TRP A 812 38.47 -2.72 -27.44
C TRP A 812 39.78 -3.46 -27.12
N PRO A 813 39.90 -4.79 -27.23
CA PRO A 813 41.16 -5.48 -26.94
C PRO A 813 42.35 -4.99 -27.79
N LYS A 814 42.09 -4.61 -29.06
CA LYS A 814 43.12 -4.07 -29.95
C LYS A 814 43.49 -2.64 -29.54
N ILE A 815 42.50 -1.84 -29.17
CA ILE A 815 42.66 -0.45 -28.71
C ILE A 815 43.42 -0.43 -27.38
N ALA A 816 43.02 -1.25 -26.41
CA ALA A 816 43.68 -1.39 -25.12
C ALA A 816 45.16 -1.71 -25.25
N LYS A 817 45.48 -2.70 -26.10
CA LYS A 817 46.87 -3.06 -26.43
C LYS A 817 47.63 -1.93 -27.12
N LYS A 818 47.00 -1.22 -28.07
CA LYS A 818 47.64 -0.14 -28.83
C LYS A 818 48.03 1.05 -27.95
N TYR A 819 47.15 1.43 -27.03
CA TYR A 819 47.31 2.63 -26.20
C TYR A 819 47.83 2.34 -24.78
N GLY A 820 48.05 1.07 -24.43
CA GLY A 820 48.57 0.67 -23.12
C GLY A 820 47.57 0.93 -21.98
N VAL A 821 46.27 0.85 -22.27
CA VAL A 821 45.20 1.01 -21.29
C VAL A 821 44.63 -0.33 -20.86
N ARG A 822 43.76 -0.30 -19.86
CA ARG A 822 43.17 -1.50 -19.26
C ARG A 822 42.35 -2.31 -20.29
N ASP A 823 42.66 -3.59 -20.39
CA ASP A 823 41.91 -4.55 -21.22
C ASP A 823 40.49 -4.78 -20.67
N ASP A 824 40.33 -4.69 -19.35
CA ASP A 824 39.07 -4.88 -18.63
C ASP A 824 38.19 -3.61 -18.55
N ALA A 825 38.52 -2.52 -19.26
CA ALA A 825 37.80 -1.25 -19.11
C ALA A 825 36.31 -1.32 -19.46
N LEU A 826 35.90 -2.23 -20.34
CA LEU A 826 34.48 -2.41 -20.66
C LEU A 826 33.65 -2.90 -19.46
N ARG A 827 34.27 -3.47 -18.41
CA ARG A 827 33.54 -3.97 -17.22
C ARG A 827 32.86 -2.88 -16.40
N ILE A 828 33.28 -1.62 -16.55
CA ILE A 828 32.71 -0.49 -15.82
C ILE A 828 31.65 0.25 -16.64
N VAL A 829 31.39 -0.21 -17.86
CA VAL A 829 30.42 0.38 -18.77
C VAL A 829 29.05 -0.24 -18.55
N THR A 830 28.02 0.61 -18.61
CA THR A 830 26.62 0.21 -18.54
C THR A 830 25.91 0.75 -19.77
N TRP A 831 25.98 -0.02 -20.87
CA TRP A 831 25.44 0.42 -22.17
C TRP A 831 23.93 0.59 -22.15
N ASP A 832 23.20 -0.31 -21.49
CA ASP A 832 21.73 -0.22 -21.36
C ASP A 832 21.31 1.11 -20.74
N ALA A 833 21.79 1.41 -19.53
CA ALA A 833 21.53 2.69 -18.87
C ALA A 833 22.02 3.92 -19.67
N PHE A 834 23.12 3.80 -20.42
CA PHE A 834 23.63 4.88 -21.26
C PHE A 834 22.70 5.16 -22.45
N VAL A 835 22.37 4.13 -23.22
CA VAL A 835 21.52 4.24 -24.42
C VAL A 835 20.10 4.60 -24.02
N HIS A 836 19.52 3.91 -23.04
CA HIS A 836 18.20 4.25 -22.50
C HIS A 836 18.17 5.70 -21.99
N GLY A 837 19.22 6.18 -21.33
CA GLY A 837 19.32 7.58 -20.93
C GLY A 837 19.29 8.55 -22.11
N MET A 838 20.02 8.25 -23.18
CA MET A 838 19.98 9.07 -24.40
C MET A 838 18.61 8.99 -25.08
N ASP A 839 17.90 7.84 -25.00
CA ASP A 839 16.58 7.62 -25.57
C ASP A 839 15.46 8.33 -24.81
N ALA A 840 15.41 8.12 -23.49
CA ALA A 840 14.39 8.59 -22.56
C ALA A 840 14.48 10.09 -22.21
N GLY A 841 15.55 10.77 -22.63
CA GLY A 841 15.77 12.20 -22.44
C GLY A 841 14.79 13.12 -23.19
N GLU A 842 13.66 12.61 -23.66
CA GLU A 842 12.64 13.32 -24.43
C GLU A 842 12.15 14.59 -23.73
N TRP A 843 12.18 14.62 -22.41
CA TRP A 843 11.74 15.74 -21.58
C TRP A 843 12.95 16.52 -21.05
N GLY A 844 12.84 17.85 -21.04
CA GLY A 844 13.84 18.69 -20.37
C GLY A 844 13.75 18.51 -18.85
N SER A 845 14.89 18.48 -18.16
CA SER A 845 14.96 18.33 -16.71
C SER A 845 15.63 19.54 -16.05
N VAL A 846 15.06 20.72 -16.28
CA VAL A 846 15.55 21.95 -15.63
C VAL A 846 15.10 21.96 -14.18
N VAL A 847 16.06 22.08 -13.26
CA VAL A 847 15.87 21.96 -11.80
C VAL A 847 16.09 23.30 -11.11
N ASN A 848 15.33 23.58 -10.08
CA ASN A 848 15.46 24.79 -9.28
C ASN A 848 16.36 24.56 -8.06
N MET A 849 17.41 25.38 -7.91
CA MET A 849 18.36 25.36 -6.78
C MET A 849 18.10 26.44 -5.72
N ASN A 850 17.01 27.21 -5.84
CA ASN A 850 16.72 28.34 -4.96
C ASN A 850 16.59 27.93 -3.49
N LYS A 851 16.05 26.74 -3.21
CA LYS A 851 15.89 26.24 -1.84
C LYS A 851 17.25 26.05 -1.16
N ALA A 852 18.18 25.36 -1.82
CA ALA A 852 19.56 25.18 -1.34
C ALA A 852 20.30 26.52 -1.22
N SER A 853 20.14 27.42 -2.20
CA SER A 853 20.73 28.76 -2.19
C SER A 853 20.25 29.62 -1.01
N LYS A 854 18.93 29.65 -0.76
CA LYS A 854 18.35 30.35 0.39
C LYS A 854 18.79 29.76 1.72
N ALA A 855 19.05 28.46 1.76
CA ALA A 855 19.60 27.77 2.93
C ALA A 855 21.10 28.01 3.14
N GLY A 856 21.80 28.63 2.18
CA GLY A 856 23.21 29.04 2.30
C GLY A 856 24.18 28.31 1.38
N TRP A 857 23.72 27.37 0.54
CA TRP A 857 24.59 26.69 -0.43
C TRP A 857 24.79 27.54 -1.69
N THR A 858 26.01 28.03 -1.90
CA THR A 858 26.32 28.99 -2.98
C THR A 858 27.31 28.46 -4.02
N LYS A 859 27.78 27.22 -3.89
CA LYS A 859 28.74 26.63 -4.82
C LYS A 859 28.11 26.42 -6.19
N LYS A 860 28.89 26.77 -7.20
CA LYS A 860 28.51 26.80 -8.60
C LYS A 860 29.67 26.25 -9.43
N VAL A 861 29.38 25.34 -10.36
CA VAL A 861 30.38 24.67 -11.21
C VAL A 861 29.88 24.57 -12.63
N ASP A 862 30.82 24.50 -13.58
CA ASP A 862 30.53 24.24 -14.99
C ASP A 862 30.51 22.73 -15.25
N THR A 863 29.36 22.23 -15.70
CA THR A 863 29.09 20.82 -15.95
C THR A 863 30.13 20.13 -16.84
N ILE A 864 30.52 20.77 -17.95
CA ILE A 864 31.44 20.15 -18.92
C ILE A 864 32.85 20.15 -18.35
N LYS A 865 33.28 21.23 -17.67
CA LYS A 865 34.58 21.29 -17.01
C LYS A 865 34.73 20.26 -15.90
N GLU A 866 33.67 19.96 -15.16
CA GLU A 866 33.71 18.87 -14.20
C GLU A 866 33.81 17.49 -14.88
N MET A 867 33.15 17.27 -16.01
CA MET A 867 33.33 16.05 -16.82
C MET A 867 34.75 15.90 -17.37
N GLU A 868 35.36 16.99 -17.86
CA GLU A 868 36.76 16.98 -18.32
C GLU A 868 37.72 16.52 -17.21
N LYS A 869 37.46 16.91 -15.95
CA LYS A 869 38.23 16.42 -14.79
C LYS A 869 38.03 14.93 -14.56
N ILE A 870 36.77 14.45 -14.64
CA ILE A 870 36.44 13.02 -14.56
C ILE A 870 37.21 12.22 -15.63
N PHE A 871 37.21 12.70 -16.88
CA PHE A 871 37.95 12.07 -17.97
C PHE A 871 39.46 12.08 -17.71
N GLY A 872 39.99 13.17 -17.15
CA GLY A 872 41.38 13.25 -16.73
C GLY A 872 41.75 12.19 -15.69
N GLU A 873 40.91 12.00 -14.66
CA GLU A 873 41.09 10.93 -13.68
C GLU A 873 41.01 9.54 -14.33
N MET A 874 40.05 9.30 -15.23
CA MET A 874 39.94 8.03 -15.96
C MET A 874 41.16 7.75 -16.86
N LYS A 875 41.75 8.78 -17.49
CA LYS A 875 43.01 8.65 -18.26
C LYS A 875 44.18 8.28 -17.34
N ASN A 876 44.29 8.94 -16.18
CA ASN A 876 45.35 8.69 -15.21
C ASN A 876 45.29 7.27 -14.64
N ASP A 877 44.08 6.76 -14.40
CA ASP A 877 43.83 5.41 -13.90
C ASP A 877 43.89 4.33 -15.01
N GLY A 878 44.12 4.75 -16.27
CA GLY A 878 44.27 3.86 -17.42
C GLY A 878 42.97 3.24 -17.93
N TRP A 879 41.80 3.80 -17.58
CA TRP A 879 40.50 3.32 -18.06
C TRP A 879 40.22 3.71 -19.50
N ILE A 880 40.71 4.87 -19.93
CA ILE A 880 40.57 5.37 -21.30
C ILE A 880 41.92 5.82 -21.85
N PRO A 881 42.13 5.74 -23.19
CA PRO A 881 43.34 6.21 -23.84
C PRO A 881 43.64 7.69 -23.59
N ASN A 882 44.94 8.00 -23.48
CA ASN A 882 45.46 9.36 -23.58
C ASN A 882 45.98 9.54 -25.02
N VAL A 883 45.12 10.01 -25.92
CA VAL A 883 45.39 10.11 -27.37
C VAL A 883 45.52 11.54 -27.81
#